data_AF-A0A351BJE3-F1
#
_entry.id   AF-A0A351BJE3-F1
#
_cell.length_a   1.000
_cell.length_b   1.000
_cell.length_c   1.000
_cell.angle_alpha   90.00
_cell.angle_beta   90.00
_cell.angle_gamma   90.00
#
_symmetry.space_group_name_H-M   'P 1'
#
loop_
_entity.id
_entity.type
_entity.pdbx_description
1 polymer ?
#
loop_
_entity_poly.entity_id
_entity_poly.type
_entity_poly.pdbx_seq_one_letter_code
_entity_poly.pdbx_strand_id
1 'polypeptide(L)'
;MAAAHCRVHPSRTASLKESKMSPTTILDLTATPQDQAPLPPLLRNVRRAADAGDDPFMPAGYLQQRACFELGATARGSTAVSQQYAAQADEVLVIELADGGVLITSASELQASLARSRPDLLGSQGEILFDRLRSDGAATRGLAGDLVGGLISRIFALAVGTSEDAIITDARQRLGELTKGRESDAVELGVSWLGTKALMWAIEKRLERQPGVYCWQPLRGAAPAAESDEQARTRAQQELLAAAAAGEPVLVFIHGTGSSTRGSFGDLQLDERELWSVLERQFNGRIYAFEHRTLSESPIENARQLLAALPDGLQLSLVSHSRGGLVGDLICMENFDHLIEHYRSDLPATGETDPAAAQVVQREIGDAHGEQRQQLRALASELAAKKLVVQRYVRVASPAQGTRLASGNLDVFLSGLLTLLGQIPFFFGNPLYSAFKRVVLEIARRRTSAHLVPGLEAMLPESPMARLLREAPVRPGIEMAVIAGDIEGGGLLQRLGVLLTDFLLFDNIDNDLVVDTDSMYAGIAPQARARALFDRGAAVSHFAYFSNIDTRAALRDWLVSSDVGSLAAFRPLPGPFADAAMPGARLRRAGETAVADLPVVVVLPGVMGSHLHVRRRDRVWFDPLDIASGGLEEIAWGQPEVEAEELFGMFYGDLCRFLAASHRVECFAYDWRQPLDVLGERLAALLDRLLQETQKPIRLLAHSMGGLVVRACIHRRRPVMDALMARPGARLVMLGTPNQGAYSMVENLLGKGDTLRSLVRLDVRHDMREVLQIVSGFRGALQLLPKPGFVDCFQGQPDGGLGGQSFERAETWQDYRQKVKDFWFGDGQSATPSQAELDEGSWLWRQDGAPTPALPKEYEQQSVYVFGVARNTPCGIREEKGRLKLVGTTQGDGTVTWASGRIDNVGSYYYMPAQHGDLPSTGEYHPALAELLHSGATGALLRSPPADCA
;
A
#
# COMPACT_ATOMS: atom_id res chain seq x y z
N MET A 1 -77.76 20.38 21.95
CA MET A 1 -78.24 18.98 21.90
C MET A 1 -77.26 18.15 21.11
N ALA A 2 -76.67 17.16 21.79
CA ALA A 2 -76.03 15.92 21.34
C ALA A 2 -75.07 15.81 20.14
N ALA A 3 -73.99 15.04 20.43
CA ALA A 3 -73.19 14.12 19.60
C ALA A 3 -71.93 14.72 18.93
N ALA A 4 -70.73 14.67 19.52
CA ALA A 4 -69.85 13.52 19.86
C ALA A 4 -69.05 12.96 18.65
N HIS A 5 -67.80 13.41 18.50
CA HIS A 5 -66.72 12.66 17.87
C HIS A 5 -65.41 12.90 18.66
N CYS A 6 -65.03 11.89 19.43
CA CYS A 6 -63.78 11.82 20.20
C CYS A 6 -62.57 11.75 19.25
N ARG A 7 -61.63 12.69 19.40
CA ARG A 7 -60.22 12.47 19.04
C ARG A 7 -59.46 12.08 20.31
N VAL A 8 -58.92 10.88 20.32
CA VAL A 8 -58.04 10.37 21.37
C VAL A 8 -56.61 10.83 21.05
N HIS A 9 -56.09 11.75 21.85
CA HIS A 9 -54.66 11.83 22.15
C HIS A 9 -54.41 11.03 23.43
N PRO A 10 -53.33 10.25 23.52
CA PRO A 10 -52.68 10.02 24.79
C PRO A 10 -51.26 10.54 24.75
N SER A 11 -51.02 11.50 25.63
CA SER A 11 -49.77 11.68 26.36
C SER A 11 -49.18 10.33 26.79
N ARG A 12 -47.92 10.08 26.43
CA ARG A 12 -47.06 9.10 27.11
C ARG A 12 -45.69 9.72 27.36
N THR A 13 -45.66 10.58 28.37
CA THR A 13 -44.51 10.70 29.27
C THR A 13 -44.55 9.51 30.23
N ALA A 14 -43.71 8.50 30.03
CA ALA A 14 -43.19 7.62 31.08
C ALA A 14 -42.21 6.57 30.51
N SER A 15 -40.99 6.62 31.03
CA SER A 15 -40.16 5.45 31.36
C SER A 15 -39.79 4.47 30.25
N LEU A 16 -38.73 4.80 29.50
CA LEU A 16 -37.80 3.82 28.91
C LEU A 16 -36.37 4.23 29.30
N LYS A 17 -36.15 4.35 30.62
CA LYS A 17 -34.82 4.18 31.24
C LYS A 17 -34.81 2.79 31.86
N GLU A 18 -34.82 1.77 31.00
CA GLU A 18 -34.29 0.46 31.37
C GLU A 18 -32.89 0.38 30.79
N SER A 19 -31.95 0.05 31.67
CA SER A 19 -30.53 -0.09 31.42
C SER A 19 -30.26 -0.99 30.21
N LYS A 20 -29.87 -0.41 29.06
CA LYS A 20 -28.95 -1.10 28.16
C LYS A 20 -27.64 -1.24 28.94
N MET A 21 -27.44 -2.40 29.58
CA MET A 21 -26.11 -2.79 30.02
C MET A 21 -25.21 -2.73 28.79
N SER A 22 -24.23 -1.83 28.80
CA SER A 22 -23.15 -1.83 27.81
C SER A 22 -22.56 -3.25 27.76
N PRO A 23 -22.36 -3.85 26.58
CA PRO A 23 -21.90 -5.22 26.50
C PRO A 23 -20.51 -5.33 27.14
N THR A 24 -20.43 -6.03 28.26
CA THR A 24 -19.16 -6.38 28.91
C THR A 24 -18.47 -7.46 28.09
N THR A 25 -17.15 -7.35 27.92
CA THR A 25 -16.35 -8.37 27.21
C THR A 25 -15.64 -9.23 28.24
N ILE A 26 -15.78 -10.55 28.14
CA ILE A 26 -15.16 -11.49 29.08
C ILE A 26 -13.77 -11.86 28.57
N LEU A 27 -12.76 -11.71 29.43
CA LEU A 27 -11.40 -12.21 29.22
C LEU A 27 -11.26 -13.52 30.02
N ASP A 28 -10.92 -14.61 29.34
CA ASP A 28 -10.67 -15.91 29.96
C ASP A 28 -9.17 -16.25 29.85
N LEU A 29 -8.51 -16.39 31.01
CA LEU A 29 -7.07 -16.45 31.11
C LEU A 29 -6.60 -17.21 32.35
N THR A 30 -5.50 -17.96 32.23
CA THR A 30 -4.78 -18.55 33.36
C THR A 30 -3.58 -17.68 33.72
N ALA A 31 -3.71 -16.90 34.79
CA ALA A 31 -2.69 -15.92 35.20
C ALA A 31 -2.55 -15.78 36.71
N THR A 32 -1.53 -15.04 37.13
CA THR A 32 -1.39 -14.54 38.49
C THR A 32 -1.92 -13.10 38.58
N PRO A 33 -2.96 -12.82 39.39
CA PRO A 33 -3.42 -11.46 39.64
C PRO A 33 -2.38 -10.65 40.40
N GLN A 34 -2.28 -9.37 40.05
CA GLN A 34 -1.40 -8.42 40.73
C GLN A 34 -2.22 -7.22 41.21
N ASP A 35 -2.52 -7.17 42.51
CA ASP A 35 -3.35 -6.10 43.10
C ASP A 35 -2.69 -4.71 43.01
N GLN A 36 -1.34 -4.64 42.96
CA GLN A 36 -0.56 -3.40 42.88
C GLN A 36 0.65 -3.53 41.94
N ALA A 37 0.42 -3.96 40.70
CA ALA A 37 1.47 -3.86 39.68
C ALA A 37 1.73 -2.38 39.32
N PRO A 38 3.00 -1.96 39.14
CA PRO A 38 3.28 -0.68 38.51
C PRO A 38 2.84 -0.72 37.05
N LEU A 39 2.27 0.38 36.54
CA LEU A 39 1.86 0.52 35.14
C LEU A 39 2.96 0.08 34.17
N PRO A 40 2.64 -0.33 32.93
CA PRO A 40 3.61 -0.59 31.87
C PRO A 40 4.66 0.51 31.79
N PRO A 41 5.97 0.22 31.63
CA PRO A 41 7.02 1.24 31.54
C PRO A 41 6.69 2.34 30.52
N LEU A 42 6.04 1.95 29.42
CA LEU A 42 5.59 2.85 28.36
C LEU A 42 4.57 3.89 28.87
N LEU A 43 3.71 3.55 29.83
CA LEU A 43 2.69 4.42 30.41
C LEU A 43 3.11 5.09 31.73
N ARG A 44 4.35 4.86 32.20
CA ARG A 44 4.89 5.57 33.35
C ARG A 44 5.29 6.99 32.98
N ASN A 45 5.11 7.90 33.93
CA ASN A 45 5.66 9.25 33.85
C ASN A 45 7.17 9.17 34.11
N VAL A 46 7.98 9.35 33.05
CA VAL A 46 9.45 9.41 33.15
C VAL A 46 9.85 10.88 33.15
N ARG A 47 10.01 11.51 34.32
CA ARG A 47 10.67 12.83 34.43
C ARG A 47 11.96 12.72 35.25
N ARG A 48 12.97 13.53 34.90
CA ARG A 48 14.19 13.68 35.70
C ARG A 48 13.83 14.40 37.01
N ALA A 49 14.52 14.08 38.09
CA ALA A 49 14.22 14.54 39.46
C ALA A 49 14.18 16.06 39.70
N ALA A 50 14.42 16.91 38.69
CA ALA A 50 14.49 18.36 38.80
C ALA A 50 13.18 19.11 38.41
N ASP A 51 12.21 18.46 37.75
CA ASP A 51 10.97 19.10 37.27
C ASP A 51 9.73 18.63 38.05
N ALA A 52 9.48 19.25 39.20
CA ALA A 52 8.40 18.92 40.14
C ALA A 52 7.02 19.50 39.78
N GLY A 53 6.59 19.38 38.51
CA GLY A 53 5.22 19.74 38.07
C GLY A 53 4.45 18.54 37.51
N ASP A 54 3.12 18.55 37.60
CA ASP A 54 2.24 17.49 37.05
C ASP A 54 2.38 17.37 35.51
N ASP A 55 2.19 16.16 34.96
CA ASP A 55 2.14 15.92 33.51
C ASP A 55 0.84 16.53 32.95
N PRO A 56 0.90 17.52 32.04
CA PRO A 56 -0.30 18.21 31.53
C PRO A 56 -1.17 17.34 30.61
N PHE A 57 -0.66 16.18 30.16
CA PHE A 57 -1.40 15.23 29.31
C PHE A 57 -1.96 14.06 30.11
N MET A 58 -1.24 13.65 31.16
CA MET A 58 -1.53 12.48 31.98
C MET A 58 -1.57 12.85 33.48
N PRO A 59 -2.57 13.64 33.93
CA PRO A 59 -2.64 14.09 35.32
C PRO A 59 -2.86 12.92 36.29
N ALA A 60 -2.52 13.13 37.57
CA ALA A 60 -2.70 12.12 38.60
C ALA A 60 -4.16 11.65 38.68
N GLY A 61 -4.38 10.34 38.63
CA GLY A 61 -5.74 9.76 38.65
C GLY A 61 -6.43 9.68 37.28
N TYR A 62 -5.78 10.12 36.20
CA TYR A 62 -6.31 9.94 34.84
C TYR A 62 -6.34 8.46 34.41
N LEU A 63 -5.30 7.69 34.74
CA LEU A 63 -5.27 6.24 34.58
C LEU A 63 -5.46 5.56 35.94
N GLN A 64 -6.49 4.72 36.05
CA GLN A 64 -6.73 3.89 37.22
C GLN A 64 -6.66 2.42 36.84
N GLN A 65 -5.70 1.68 37.42
CA GLN A 65 -5.63 0.24 37.26
C GLN A 65 -6.80 -0.43 37.96
N ARG A 66 -7.58 -1.21 37.20
CA ARG A 66 -8.69 -2.03 37.71
C ARG A 66 -8.25 -3.46 37.95
N ALA A 67 -7.45 -4.00 37.03
CA ALA A 67 -6.85 -5.32 37.16
C ALA A 67 -5.50 -5.39 36.43
N CYS A 68 -4.63 -6.29 36.90
CA CYS A 68 -3.41 -6.68 36.21
C CYS A 68 -3.23 -8.20 36.33
N PHE A 69 -2.91 -8.83 35.21
CA PHE A 69 -2.73 -10.27 35.09
C PHE A 69 -1.35 -10.56 34.50
N GLU A 70 -0.57 -11.41 35.17
CA GLU A 70 0.75 -11.85 34.71
C GLU A 70 0.69 -13.28 34.16
N LEU A 71 1.15 -13.47 32.93
CA LEU A 71 1.03 -14.69 32.15
C LEU A 71 2.43 -15.32 31.97
N GLY A 72 2.94 -16.05 32.98
CA GLY A 72 4.28 -16.69 32.91
C GLY A 72 4.68 -17.52 34.15
N ALA A 73 5.66 -18.42 34.01
CA ALA A 73 6.12 -19.36 35.04
C ALA A 73 7.06 -18.76 36.11
N THR A 74 7.10 -17.44 36.27
CA THR A 74 8.09 -16.75 37.11
C THR A 74 7.47 -15.82 38.15
N ALA A 75 6.39 -16.24 38.79
CA ALA A 75 6.11 -15.74 40.12
C ALA A 75 6.63 -16.77 41.13
N ARG A 76 7.85 -16.56 41.65
CA ARG A 76 8.35 -17.34 42.80
C ARG A 76 7.41 -17.11 43.98
N GLY A 77 6.42 -17.98 44.15
CA GLY A 77 5.51 -18.00 45.30
C GLY A 77 4.02 -17.86 45.02
N SER A 78 3.55 -17.68 43.77
CA SER A 78 2.12 -17.65 43.47
C SER A 78 1.73 -18.65 42.38
N THR A 79 0.61 -19.33 42.58
CA THR A 79 -0.01 -20.25 41.63
C THR A 79 -0.82 -19.47 40.60
N ALA A 80 -0.59 -19.73 39.31
CA ALA A 80 -1.48 -19.27 38.25
C ALA A 80 -2.85 -19.94 38.40
N VAL A 81 -3.93 -19.16 38.31
CA VAL A 81 -5.31 -19.63 38.46
C VAL A 81 -6.08 -19.24 37.21
N SER A 82 -7.01 -20.09 36.76
CA SER A 82 -7.96 -19.74 35.70
C SER A 82 -8.91 -18.66 36.22
N GLN A 83 -9.06 -17.58 35.44
CA GLN A 83 -9.84 -16.41 35.80
C GLN A 83 -10.68 -15.95 34.62
N GLN A 84 -11.86 -15.42 34.97
CA GLN A 84 -12.70 -14.67 34.05
C GLN A 84 -12.82 -13.23 34.54
N TYR A 85 -12.44 -12.28 33.69
CA TYR A 85 -12.56 -10.85 33.98
C TYR A 85 -13.56 -10.21 33.02
N ALA A 86 -14.58 -9.55 33.57
CA ALA A 86 -15.57 -8.83 32.79
C ALA A 86 -15.12 -7.37 32.57
N ALA A 87 -14.45 -7.13 31.45
CA ALA A 87 -13.97 -5.81 31.08
C ALA A 87 -15.14 -4.85 30.82
N GLN A 88 -15.07 -3.68 31.45
CA GLN A 88 -16.09 -2.64 31.33
C GLN A 88 -15.89 -1.81 30.06
N ALA A 89 -16.93 -1.10 29.62
CA ALA A 89 -16.88 -0.33 28.38
C ALA A 89 -15.93 0.87 28.42
N ASP A 90 -15.64 1.41 29.61
CA ASP A 90 -14.71 2.52 29.85
C ASP A 90 -13.26 2.06 30.11
N GLU A 91 -13.01 0.76 30.10
CA GLU A 91 -11.69 0.17 30.29
C GLU A 91 -10.94 0.00 28.95
N VAL A 92 -9.67 0.37 28.98
CA VAL A 92 -8.70 0.07 27.94
C VAL A 92 -7.82 -1.09 28.40
N LEU A 93 -7.61 -2.06 27.51
CA LEU A 93 -6.67 -3.16 27.71
C LEU A 93 -5.28 -2.73 27.24
N VAL A 94 -4.28 -2.97 28.09
CA VAL A 94 -2.87 -2.82 27.74
C VAL A 94 -2.21 -4.18 27.84
N ILE A 95 -1.85 -4.75 26.69
CA ILE A 95 -1.26 -6.08 26.55
C ILE A 95 0.23 -5.90 26.28
N GLU A 96 1.07 -6.30 27.24
CA GLU A 96 2.52 -6.31 27.08
C GLU A 96 2.99 -7.66 26.56
N LEU A 97 3.82 -7.60 25.52
CA LEU A 97 4.48 -8.75 24.94
C LEU A 97 5.84 -9.01 25.61
N ALA A 98 6.30 -10.26 25.57
CA ALA A 98 7.55 -10.70 26.18
C ALA A 98 8.80 -10.04 25.58
N ASP A 99 8.72 -9.54 24.34
CA ASP A 99 9.77 -8.77 23.67
C ASP A 99 9.71 -7.26 23.95
N GLY A 100 8.75 -6.81 24.76
CA GLY A 100 8.56 -5.40 25.12
C GLY A 100 7.60 -4.64 24.21
N GLY A 101 6.99 -5.28 23.20
CA GLY A 101 5.88 -4.70 22.45
C GLY A 101 4.66 -4.43 23.34
N VAL A 102 3.91 -3.37 23.05
CA VAL A 102 2.69 -3.04 23.79
C VAL A 102 1.54 -2.85 22.81
N LEU A 103 0.40 -3.46 23.09
CA LEU A 103 -0.86 -3.23 22.41
C LEU A 103 -1.85 -2.55 23.36
N ILE A 104 -2.39 -1.41 22.95
CA ILE A 104 -3.41 -0.65 23.69
C ILE A 104 -4.69 -0.68 22.85
N THR A 105 -5.76 -1.27 23.36
CA THR A 105 -7.04 -1.48 22.65
C THR A 105 -8.21 -1.52 23.62
N SER A 106 -9.46 -1.37 23.16
CA SER A 106 -10.61 -1.77 23.98
C SER A 106 -10.83 -3.28 23.94
N ALA A 107 -11.47 -3.84 24.98
CA ALA A 107 -11.78 -5.27 25.04
C ALA A 107 -12.73 -5.71 23.91
N SER A 108 -13.74 -4.89 23.60
CA SER A 108 -14.69 -5.17 22.53
C SER A 108 -14.05 -5.06 21.14
N GLU A 109 -13.13 -4.12 20.93
CA GLU A 109 -12.43 -3.99 19.64
C GLU A 109 -11.50 -5.18 19.42
N LEU A 110 -10.80 -5.60 20.47
CA LEU A 110 -9.99 -6.82 20.44
C LEU A 110 -10.86 -8.06 20.12
N GLN A 111 -12.01 -8.20 20.78
CA GLN A 111 -12.96 -9.29 20.51
C GLN A 111 -13.45 -9.27 19.05
N ALA A 112 -13.83 -8.08 18.53
CA ALA A 112 -14.27 -7.92 17.15
C ALA A 112 -13.15 -8.24 16.15
N SER A 113 -11.92 -7.79 16.43
CA SER A 113 -10.75 -8.11 15.62
C SER A 113 -10.46 -9.62 15.61
N LEU A 114 -10.51 -10.28 16.78
CA LEU A 114 -10.29 -11.73 16.89
C LEU A 114 -11.41 -12.54 16.24
N ALA A 115 -12.68 -12.11 16.34
CA ALA A 115 -13.79 -12.77 15.63
C ALA A 115 -13.55 -12.79 14.11
N ARG A 116 -12.90 -11.74 13.59
CA ARG A 116 -12.48 -11.66 12.20
C ARG A 116 -11.23 -12.51 11.96
N SER A 117 -10.08 -12.22 12.56
CA SER A 117 -8.83 -12.86 12.15
C SER A 117 -8.64 -14.26 12.74
N ARG A 118 -9.04 -14.49 13.99
CA ARG A 118 -8.73 -15.70 14.77
C ARG A 118 -9.91 -16.15 15.64
N PRO A 119 -11.03 -16.59 15.04
CA PRO A 119 -12.24 -16.96 15.80
C PRO A 119 -12.02 -18.16 16.74
N ASP A 120 -10.96 -18.95 16.54
CA ASP A 120 -10.50 -20.00 17.46
C ASP A 120 -10.06 -19.50 18.83
N LEU A 121 -9.67 -18.23 18.92
CA LEU A 121 -9.31 -17.52 20.14
C LEU A 121 -10.54 -16.97 20.87
N LEU A 122 -11.74 -17.20 20.35
CA LEU A 122 -12.99 -16.90 21.02
C LEU A 122 -13.67 -18.17 21.50
N GLY A 123 -14.24 -18.10 22.70
CA GLY A 123 -15.05 -19.17 23.25
C GLY A 123 -16.50 -19.12 22.78
N SER A 124 -17.31 -20.03 23.33
CA SER A 124 -18.67 -20.27 22.81
C SER A 124 -19.64 -19.10 23.03
N GLN A 125 -19.34 -18.23 23.99
CA GLN A 125 -20.10 -17.02 24.30
C GLN A 125 -19.38 -15.75 23.83
N GLY A 126 -18.33 -15.90 23.01
CA GLY A 126 -17.48 -14.80 22.52
C GLY A 126 -16.38 -14.37 23.50
N GLU A 127 -16.20 -15.05 24.63
CA GLU A 127 -15.11 -14.78 25.58
C GLU A 127 -13.74 -14.87 24.90
N ILE A 128 -12.82 -13.94 25.20
CA ILE A 128 -11.46 -13.94 24.63
C ILE A 128 -10.62 -14.98 25.39
N LEU A 129 -10.17 -16.02 24.70
CA LEU A 129 -9.40 -17.13 25.25
C LEU A 129 -7.89 -16.88 25.17
N PHE A 130 -7.34 -16.13 26.13
CA PHE A 130 -5.90 -15.82 26.17
C PHE A 130 -5.02 -17.06 26.34
N ASP A 131 -5.54 -18.13 26.95
CA ASP A 131 -4.80 -19.38 27.09
C ASP A 131 -4.56 -20.09 25.75
N ARG A 132 -5.46 -19.93 24.77
CA ARG A 132 -5.28 -20.46 23.40
C ARG A 132 -4.33 -19.61 22.57
N LEU A 133 -4.30 -18.30 22.80
CA LEU A 133 -3.30 -17.37 22.27
C LEU A 133 -1.86 -17.83 22.61
N ARG A 134 -1.71 -18.57 23.72
CA ARG A 134 -0.43 -19.15 24.15
C ARG A 134 -0.13 -20.53 23.52
N SER A 135 -1.14 -21.39 23.29
CA SER A 135 -0.92 -22.79 22.89
C SER A 135 -0.63 -23.00 21.40
N ASP A 136 -1.16 -22.16 20.51
CA ASP A 136 -0.96 -22.31 19.06
C ASP A 136 0.48 -22.05 18.60
N GLY A 137 1.31 -21.47 19.47
CA GLY A 137 2.73 -21.33 19.22
C GLY A 137 3.62 -22.47 19.68
N ALA A 138 3.06 -23.50 20.32
CA ALA A 138 3.80 -24.68 20.79
C ALA A 138 3.54 -25.94 19.93
N ALA A 139 2.61 -25.88 18.98
CA ALA A 139 2.16 -27.05 18.19
C ALA A 139 2.90 -27.25 16.86
N THR A 140 3.70 -26.28 16.40
CA THR A 140 4.54 -26.39 15.19
C THR A 140 5.93 -26.92 15.54
N ARG A 141 6.12 -28.25 15.58
CA ARG A 141 7.48 -28.82 15.67
C ARG A 141 8.22 -28.71 14.33
N GLY A 142 8.98 -27.64 14.18
CA GLY A 142 9.99 -27.37 13.15
C GLY A 142 10.85 -26.20 13.59
N LEU A 143 12.04 -25.98 13.03
CA LEU A 143 13.05 -24.99 13.49
C LEU A 143 12.58 -23.51 13.57
N ALA A 144 11.32 -23.20 13.20
CA ALA A 144 10.66 -21.91 13.36
C ALA A 144 9.52 -21.87 14.41
N GLY A 145 9.14 -23.02 15.00
CA GLY A 145 7.98 -23.14 15.87
C GLY A 145 8.25 -23.13 17.38
N ASP A 146 9.47 -22.78 17.80
CA ASP A 146 9.77 -22.42 19.20
C ASP A 146 9.45 -20.94 19.52
N LEU A 147 8.92 -20.16 18.55
CA LEU A 147 8.88 -18.69 18.65
C LEU A 147 7.53 -18.07 19.02
N VAL A 148 6.43 -18.82 19.08
CA VAL A 148 5.09 -18.24 19.30
C VAL A 148 4.47 -18.65 20.64
N GLY A 149 4.98 -19.72 21.28
CA GLY A 149 4.54 -20.16 22.60
C GLY A 149 5.14 -19.33 23.75
N GLY A 150 4.67 -18.10 23.95
CA GLY A 150 5.14 -17.24 25.05
C GLY A 150 5.07 -15.73 24.84
N LEU A 151 4.23 -15.26 23.90
CA LEU A 151 4.28 -13.87 23.44
C LEU A 151 3.75 -12.83 24.43
N ILE A 152 2.75 -13.13 25.27
CA ILE A 152 2.14 -12.14 26.18
C ILE A 152 2.69 -12.33 27.58
N SER A 153 3.29 -11.28 28.16
CA SER A 153 3.79 -11.30 29.54
C SER A 153 2.78 -10.81 30.56
N ARG A 154 2.05 -9.72 30.24
CA ARG A 154 1.11 -9.08 31.18
C ARG A 154 -0.07 -8.44 30.46
N ILE A 155 -1.22 -8.40 31.13
CA ILE A 155 -2.44 -7.73 30.67
C ILE A 155 -2.91 -6.78 31.77
N PHE A 156 -3.12 -5.51 31.44
CA PHE A 156 -3.70 -4.51 32.34
C PHE A 156 -5.08 -4.11 31.84
N ALA A 157 -6.05 -4.02 32.74
CA ALA A 157 -7.33 -3.35 32.51
C ALA A 157 -7.29 -2.00 33.22
N LEU A 158 -7.31 -0.91 32.44
CA LEU A 158 -7.17 0.46 32.93
C LEU A 158 -8.44 1.25 32.66
N ALA A 159 -9.05 1.82 33.70
CA ALA A 159 -10.07 2.84 33.54
C ALA A 159 -9.39 4.17 33.17
N VAL A 160 -9.90 4.83 32.15
CA VAL A 160 -9.31 6.05 31.56
C VAL A 160 -10.23 7.24 31.84
N GLY A 161 -9.68 8.38 32.26
CA GLY A 161 -10.41 9.63 32.47
C GLY A 161 -11.42 9.60 33.61
N THR A 162 -11.01 9.05 34.75
CA THR A 162 -11.78 8.97 36.01
C THR A 162 -11.73 10.25 36.86
N SER A 163 -10.92 11.24 36.46
CA SER A 163 -10.76 12.55 37.13
C SER A 163 -11.22 13.70 36.23
N GLU A 164 -11.38 14.90 36.81
CA GLU A 164 -11.56 16.12 36.01
C GLU A 164 -10.38 16.31 35.04
N ASP A 165 -10.69 16.73 33.82
CA ASP A 165 -9.73 16.73 32.72
C ASP A 165 -9.86 17.99 31.86
N ALA A 166 -8.83 18.85 31.95
CA ALA A 166 -8.77 20.10 31.21
C ALA A 166 -8.74 19.89 29.69
N ILE A 167 -8.20 18.78 29.18
CA ILE A 167 -8.20 18.46 27.75
C ILE A 167 -9.62 18.22 27.27
N ILE A 168 -10.41 17.46 28.04
CA ILE A 168 -11.80 17.19 27.70
C ILE A 168 -12.65 18.47 27.77
N THR A 169 -12.40 19.33 28.75
CA THR A 169 -13.06 20.64 28.84
C THR A 169 -12.75 21.52 27.63
N ASP A 170 -11.48 21.66 27.26
CA ASP A 170 -11.06 22.40 26.07
C ASP A 170 -11.66 21.81 24.77
N ALA A 171 -11.70 20.48 24.66
CA ALA A 171 -12.28 19.80 23.51
C ALA A 171 -13.78 20.09 23.37
N ARG A 172 -14.53 20.09 24.48
CA ARG A 172 -15.97 20.43 24.48
C ARG A 172 -16.19 21.89 24.10
N GLN A 173 -15.38 22.81 24.60
CA GLN A 173 -15.45 24.22 24.21
C GLN A 173 -15.18 24.39 22.71
N ARG A 174 -14.11 23.78 22.20
CA ARG A 174 -13.75 23.85 20.78
C ARG A 174 -14.83 23.25 19.89
N LEU A 175 -15.44 22.15 20.33
CA LEU A 175 -16.56 21.54 19.63
C LEU A 175 -17.74 22.50 19.51
N GLY A 176 -18.10 23.20 20.60
CA GLY A 176 -19.15 24.23 20.59
C GLY A 176 -18.86 25.39 19.62
N GLU A 177 -17.59 25.78 19.46
CA GLU A 177 -17.16 26.76 18.47
C GLU A 177 -17.35 26.23 17.04
N LEU A 178 -16.90 25.00 16.77
CA LEU A 178 -17.01 24.36 15.45
C LEU A 178 -18.47 24.14 15.01
N THR A 179 -19.37 23.84 15.95
CA THR A 179 -20.80 23.67 15.68
C THR A 179 -21.59 24.98 15.69
N LYS A 180 -20.93 26.13 15.87
CA LYS A 180 -21.55 27.46 16.00
C LYS A 180 -22.61 27.51 17.11
N GLY A 181 -22.40 26.80 18.20
CA GLY A 181 -23.32 26.74 19.34
C GLY A 181 -24.63 26.00 19.06
N ARG A 182 -24.74 25.26 17.95
CA ARG A 182 -25.86 24.32 17.75
C ARG A 182 -25.66 23.16 18.71
N GLU A 183 -26.40 23.18 19.83
CA GLU A 183 -26.52 22.01 20.70
C GLU A 183 -27.20 20.90 19.90
N SER A 184 -26.42 19.95 19.42
CA SER A 184 -26.93 18.61 19.15
C SER A 184 -26.31 17.69 20.16
N ASP A 185 -27.13 17.09 21.02
CA ASP A 185 -26.77 15.97 21.90
C ASP A 185 -26.15 14.77 21.13
N ALA A 186 -26.08 14.84 19.80
CA ALA A 186 -25.61 13.80 18.88
C ALA A 186 -24.12 13.89 18.50
N VAL A 187 -23.39 14.99 18.78
CA VAL A 187 -21.98 15.13 18.36
C VAL A 187 -21.06 14.81 19.54
N GLU A 188 -20.61 13.56 19.58
CA GLU A 188 -19.77 13.01 20.65
C GLU A 188 -18.27 13.09 20.29
N LEU A 189 -17.43 13.39 21.30
CA LEU A 189 -15.98 13.45 21.16
C LEU A 189 -15.42 12.07 20.78
N GLY A 190 -14.60 12.00 19.73
CA GLY A 190 -13.98 10.76 19.25
C GLY A 190 -14.93 9.80 18.52
N VAL A 191 -16.18 10.20 18.27
CA VAL A 191 -17.21 9.40 17.57
C VAL A 191 -17.72 10.10 16.30
N SER A 192 -17.60 11.43 16.25
CA SER A 192 -17.91 12.27 15.08
C SER A 192 -16.64 12.90 14.51
N TRP A 193 -16.67 13.38 13.27
CA TRP A 193 -15.51 14.05 12.66
C TRP A 193 -15.13 15.31 13.45
N LEU A 194 -16.11 16.18 13.71
CA LEU A 194 -15.88 17.43 14.46
C LEU A 194 -15.51 17.17 15.92
N GLY A 195 -16.11 16.18 16.57
CA GLY A 195 -15.78 15.80 17.94
C GLY A 195 -14.35 15.26 18.05
N THR A 196 -13.92 14.44 17.10
CA THR A 196 -12.55 13.92 17.03
C THR A 196 -11.55 15.02 16.74
N LYS A 197 -11.85 15.90 15.77
CA LYS A 197 -11.05 17.10 15.47
C LYS A 197 -10.86 17.98 16.71
N ALA A 198 -11.92 18.23 17.47
CA ALA A 198 -11.86 19.02 18.70
C ALA A 198 -11.03 18.36 19.81
N LEU A 199 -11.12 17.04 19.97
CA LEU A 199 -10.33 16.27 20.93
C LEU A 199 -8.84 16.30 20.59
N MET A 200 -8.48 16.01 19.35
CA MET A 200 -7.09 16.07 18.89
C MET A 200 -6.54 17.49 19.01
N TRP A 201 -7.35 18.52 18.71
CA TRP A 201 -6.95 19.91 18.85
C TRP A 201 -6.64 20.26 20.31
N ALA A 202 -7.45 19.78 21.26
CA ALA A 202 -7.24 20.06 22.67
C ALA A 202 -5.93 19.43 23.18
N ILE A 203 -5.58 18.23 22.70
CA ILE A 203 -4.29 17.60 22.98
C ILE A 203 -3.16 18.44 22.33
N GLU A 204 -3.22 18.67 21.02
CA GLU A 204 -2.16 19.36 20.28
C GLU A 204 -1.95 20.82 20.70
N LYS A 205 -2.99 21.51 21.21
CA LYS A 205 -2.89 22.88 21.74
C LYS A 205 -1.88 23.00 22.88
N ARG A 206 -1.63 21.92 23.62
CA ARG A 206 -0.72 21.88 24.79
C ARG A 206 0.73 21.55 24.41
N LEU A 207 1.03 21.34 23.12
CA LEU A 207 2.39 21.17 22.65
C LEU A 207 3.20 22.46 22.78
N GLU A 208 4.52 22.32 22.91
CA GLU A 208 5.43 23.43 23.25
C GLU A 208 5.41 24.57 22.23
N ARG A 209 5.30 24.26 20.93
CA ARG A 209 5.23 25.25 19.85
C ARG A 209 3.86 25.26 19.17
N GLN A 210 3.33 26.46 18.95
CA GLN A 210 2.13 26.66 18.15
C GLN A 210 2.44 26.58 16.66
N PRO A 211 1.44 26.28 15.80
CA PRO A 211 1.65 26.21 14.36
C PRO A 211 2.24 27.50 13.76
N GLY A 212 3.19 27.32 12.83
CA GLY A 212 3.87 28.41 12.13
C GLY A 212 5.24 28.03 11.57
N VAL A 213 5.86 28.97 10.87
CA VAL A 213 7.22 28.83 10.34
C VAL A 213 8.21 29.49 11.31
N TYR A 214 9.29 28.79 11.62
CA TYR A 214 10.32 29.20 12.57
C TYR A 214 11.71 29.09 11.94
N CYS A 215 12.62 30.00 12.29
CA CYS A 215 14.04 29.85 11.95
C CYS A 215 14.60 28.60 12.64
N TRP A 216 15.28 27.75 11.89
CA TRP A 216 15.89 26.54 12.40
C TRP A 216 17.36 26.83 12.77
N GLN A 217 17.57 27.28 14.02
CA GLN A 217 18.88 27.70 14.51
C GLN A 217 19.72 26.52 15.02
N PRO A 218 21.07 26.55 14.85
CA PRO A 218 21.97 25.55 15.41
C PRO A 218 22.09 25.66 16.94
N LEU A 219 22.37 24.53 17.60
CA LEU A 219 22.65 24.43 19.04
C LEU A 219 24.01 25.07 19.39
N ARG A 220 24.16 26.40 19.31
CA ARG A 220 25.37 27.10 19.77
C ARG A 220 25.08 28.00 20.98
N GLY A 221 25.68 27.64 22.12
CA GLY A 221 25.83 28.52 23.28
C GLY A 221 24.62 28.59 24.21
N ALA A 222 24.82 29.26 25.37
CA ALA A 222 23.84 29.38 26.45
C ALA A 222 22.45 29.75 25.93
N ALA A 223 21.42 29.07 26.46
CA ALA A 223 20.04 29.23 26.04
C ALA A 223 19.71 30.72 25.90
N PRO A 224 19.36 31.21 24.69
CA PRO A 224 18.83 32.56 24.57
C PRO A 224 17.65 32.67 25.53
N ALA A 225 17.49 33.84 26.17
CA ALA A 225 16.30 34.12 26.98
C ALA A 225 15.07 33.62 26.21
N ALA A 226 14.24 32.79 26.84
CA ALA A 226 13.17 32.03 26.17
C ALA A 226 12.32 32.97 25.29
N GLU A 227 12.64 33.01 23.99
CA GLU A 227 11.94 33.79 23.00
C GLU A 227 10.51 33.26 22.95
N SER A 228 9.51 34.14 23.01
CA SER A 228 8.13 33.68 22.89
C SER A 228 7.84 33.17 21.48
N ASP A 229 6.90 32.23 21.33
CA ASP A 229 6.47 31.72 20.02
C ASP A 229 6.07 32.84 19.05
N GLU A 230 5.46 33.92 19.55
CA GLU A 230 5.08 35.07 18.74
C GLU A 230 6.30 35.85 18.22
N GLN A 231 7.30 36.05 19.06
CA GLN A 231 8.56 36.71 18.67
C GLN A 231 9.31 35.87 17.64
N ALA A 232 9.40 34.56 17.87
CA ALA A 232 10.10 33.64 16.97
C ALA A 232 9.45 33.57 15.58
N ARG A 233 8.11 33.54 15.51
CA ARG A 233 7.36 33.58 14.23
C ARG A 233 7.50 34.94 13.53
N THR A 234 7.45 36.03 14.29
CA THR A 234 7.61 37.38 13.74
C THR A 234 9.01 37.56 13.12
N ARG A 235 10.06 37.07 13.80
CA ARG A 235 11.42 37.07 13.25
C ARG A 235 11.49 36.27 11.96
N ALA A 236 11.00 35.03 11.95
CA ALA A 236 11.01 34.18 10.76
C ALA A 236 10.29 34.85 9.58
N GLN A 237 9.14 35.48 9.83
CA GLN A 237 8.40 36.21 8.81
C GLN A 237 9.19 37.40 8.23
N GLN A 238 9.86 38.18 9.08
CA GLN A 238 10.69 39.30 8.64
C GLN A 238 11.89 38.84 7.79
N GLU A 239 12.56 37.77 8.20
CA GLU A 239 13.69 37.20 7.45
C GLU A 239 13.25 36.59 6.11
N LEU A 240 12.10 35.90 6.08
CA LEU A 240 11.51 35.38 4.84
C LEU A 240 11.16 36.51 3.87
N LEU A 241 10.58 37.61 4.35
CA LEU A 241 10.27 38.79 3.54
C LEU A 241 11.55 39.41 2.95
N ALA A 242 12.61 39.49 3.75
CA ALA A 242 13.91 39.98 3.29
C ALA A 242 14.52 39.06 2.22
N ALA A 243 14.46 37.73 2.42
CA ALA A 243 14.95 36.74 1.46
C ALA A 243 14.18 36.80 0.13
N ALA A 244 12.86 36.93 0.18
CA ALA A 244 12.03 37.09 -1.00
C ALA A 244 12.36 38.39 -1.77
N ALA A 245 12.53 39.51 -1.06
CA ALA A 245 12.91 40.79 -1.67
C ALA A 245 14.31 40.75 -2.32
N ALA A 246 15.24 39.96 -1.76
CA ALA A 246 16.57 39.76 -2.30
C ALA A 246 16.65 38.67 -3.39
N GLY A 247 15.57 37.91 -3.61
CA GLY A 247 15.55 36.78 -4.55
C GLY A 247 16.46 35.63 -4.11
N GLU A 248 16.60 35.41 -2.81
CA GLU A 248 17.51 34.40 -2.25
C GLU A 248 16.76 33.10 -1.88
N PRO A 249 17.38 31.93 -2.09
CA PRO A 249 16.73 30.65 -1.80
C PRO A 249 16.62 30.40 -0.29
N VAL A 250 15.52 29.76 0.11
CA VAL A 250 15.30 29.31 1.48
C VAL A 250 14.98 27.81 1.52
N LEU A 251 15.31 27.16 2.64
CA LEU A 251 15.00 25.76 2.89
C LEU A 251 13.95 25.64 3.99
N VAL A 252 12.85 24.92 3.75
CA VAL A 252 11.82 24.65 4.76
C VAL A 252 11.69 23.14 5.02
N PHE A 253 11.78 22.76 6.29
CA PHE A 253 11.53 21.40 6.78
C PHE A 253 10.08 21.21 7.24
N ILE A 254 9.44 20.11 6.84
CA ILE A 254 8.04 19.78 7.16
C ILE A 254 7.97 18.41 7.83
N HIS A 255 7.61 18.36 9.11
CA HIS A 255 7.64 17.14 9.91
C HIS A 255 6.40 16.24 9.76
N GLY A 256 6.52 15.00 10.23
CA GLY A 256 5.51 13.94 10.15
C GLY A 256 4.49 13.88 11.28
N THR A 257 3.63 12.86 11.23
CA THR A 257 2.52 12.59 12.15
C THR A 257 2.99 12.41 13.59
N GLY A 258 2.31 13.06 14.55
CA GLY A 258 2.61 12.94 15.98
C GLY A 258 4.03 13.38 16.35
N SER A 259 4.71 14.12 15.47
CA SER A 259 6.10 14.54 15.62
C SER A 259 6.22 16.05 15.83
N SER A 260 7.45 16.54 15.95
CA SER A 260 7.82 17.96 15.83
C SER A 260 9.01 18.09 14.89
N THR A 261 9.41 19.32 14.55
CA THR A 261 10.58 19.47 13.70
C THR A 261 11.84 18.91 14.39
N ARG A 262 12.02 19.16 15.71
CA ARG A 262 13.12 18.56 16.49
C ARG A 262 13.04 17.04 16.59
N GLY A 263 11.83 16.49 16.71
CA GLY A 263 11.61 15.05 16.75
C GLY A 263 11.94 14.34 15.42
N SER A 264 11.73 15.01 14.28
CA SER A 264 11.95 14.42 12.95
C SER A 264 13.35 14.68 12.41
N PHE A 265 13.87 15.90 12.57
CA PHE A 265 15.07 16.36 11.87
C PHE A 265 16.24 16.70 12.81
N GLY A 266 16.10 16.49 14.13
CA GLY A 266 17.11 16.87 15.11
C GLY A 266 18.49 16.24 14.86
N ASP A 267 18.53 15.00 14.37
CA ASP A 267 19.76 14.26 14.11
C ASP A 267 20.59 14.84 12.95
N LEU A 268 19.97 15.65 12.07
CA LEU A 268 20.70 16.36 11.01
C LEU A 268 21.74 17.32 11.57
N GLN A 269 21.52 17.87 12.77
CA GLN A 269 22.44 18.79 13.45
C GLN A 269 23.56 18.07 14.23
N LEU A 270 23.49 16.74 14.45
CA LEU A 270 24.50 16.00 15.21
C LEU A 270 25.84 15.85 14.48
N ASP A 271 25.85 16.00 13.15
CA ASP A 271 27.08 15.99 12.35
C ASP A 271 27.36 17.38 11.78
N GLU A 272 27.81 18.27 12.66
CA GLU A 272 28.02 19.68 12.32
C GLU A 272 29.02 19.88 11.18
N ARG A 273 29.94 18.93 10.90
CA ARG A 273 31.05 19.18 9.97
C ARG A 273 30.73 18.90 8.50
N GLU A 274 29.84 17.94 8.21
CA GLU A 274 29.67 17.44 6.83
C GLU A 274 28.30 17.67 6.19
N LEU A 275 27.22 17.79 6.96
CA LEU A 275 25.87 18.05 6.42
C LEU A 275 25.36 19.44 6.79
N TRP A 276 25.24 19.72 8.09
CA TRP A 276 24.55 20.94 8.54
C TRP A 276 25.29 22.21 8.11
N SER A 277 26.61 22.27 8.32
CA SER A 277 27.45 23.40 7.87
C SER A 277 27.46 23.59 6.34
N VAL A 278 27.15 22.54 5.57
CA VAL A 278 27.05 22.65 4.10
C VAL A 278 25.72 23.29 3.73
N LEU A 279 24.61 22.86 4.33
CA LEU A 279 23.30 23.48 4.13
C LEU A 279 23.27 24.95 4.60
N GLU A 280 23.86 25.25 5.75
CA GLU A 280 23.95 26.64 6.25
C GLU A 280 24.70 27.55 5.27
N ARG A 281 25.75 27.06 4.61
CA ARG A 281 26.46 27.81 3.58
C ARG A 281 25.64 27.93 2.29
N GLN A 282 24.99 26.85 1.86
CA GLN A 282 24.18 26.86 0.63
C GLN A 282 23.00 27.84 0.71
N PHE A 283 22.34 27.89 1.87
CA PHE A 283 21.16 28.73 2.09
C PHE A 283 21.48 30.03 2.87
N ASN A 284 22.77 30.34 3.12
CA ASN A 284 23.21 31.48 3.93
C ASN A 284 22.48 31.59 5.29
N GLY A 285 22.25 30.45 5.94
CA GLY A 285 21.53 30.36 7.21
C GLY A 285 20.00 30.47 7.11
N ARG A 286 19.42 30.60 5.91
CA ARG A 286 17.98 30.73 5.65
C ARG A 286 17.27 29.39 5.66
N ILE A 287 17.39 28.71 6.79
CA ILE A 287 16.80 27.39 7.02
C ILE A 287 15.68 27.54 8.04
N TYR A 288 14.51 27.03 7.68
CA TYR A 288 13.28 27.18 8.42
C TYR A 288 12.60 25.84 8.63
N ALA A 289 11.68 25.83 9.57
CA ALA A 289 10.92 24.68 9.99
C ALA A 289 9.45 25.06 10.11
N PHE A 290 8.57 24.21 9.58
CA PHE A 290 7.14 24.36 9.72
C PHE A 290 6.62 23.44 10.83
N GLU A 291 6.22 24.04 11.96
CA GLU A 291 5.46 23.35 13.00
C GLU A 291 3.98 23.39 12.65
N HIS A 292 3.32 22.23 12.68
CA HIS A 292 1.90 22.11 12.33
C HIS A 292 1.21 21.02 13.15
N ARG A 293 -0.12 21.11 13.24
CA ARG A 293 -0.92 20.03 13.84
C ARG A 293 -1.12 18.93 12.82
N THR A 294 -0.87 17.70 13.24
CA THR A 294 -0.85 16.54 12.32
C THR A 294 -1.98 15.55 12.60
N LEU A 295 -2.72 15.71 13.70
CA LEU A 295 -3.87 14.88 14.06
C LEU A 295 -5.20 15.62 13.90
N SER A 296 -5.32 16.85 14.40
CA SER A 296 -6.56 17.63 14.35
C SER A 296 -6.81 18.36 13.04
N GLU A 297 -5.78 18.55 12.22
CA GLU A 297 -5.84 19.29 10.97
C GLU A 297 -5.54 18.35 9.80
N SER A 298 -6.14 18.59 8.64
CA SER A 298 -5.84 17.87 7.39
C SER A 298 -4.59 18.43 6.70
N PRO A 299 -3.93 17.69 5.77
CA PRO A 299 -2.77 18.22 5.07
C PRO A 299 -3.11 19.46 4.23
N ILE A 300 -4.38 19.59 3.80
CA ILE A 300 -4.91 20.75 3.08
C ILE A 300 -4.87 21.99 3.99
N GLU A 301 -5.34 21.87 5.23
CA GLU A 301 -5.25 22.95 6.23
C GLU A 301 -3.81 23.32 6.52
N ASN A 302 -2.93 22.33 6.70
CA ASN A 302 -1.51 22.56 6.96
C ASN A 302 -0.82 23.25 5.78
N ALA A 303 -1.11 22.85 4.53
CA ALA A 303 -0.56 23.47 3.33
C ALA A 303 -0.97 24.94 3.21
N ARG A 304 -2.24 25.27 3.51
CA ARG A 304 -2.71 26.65 3.54
C ARG A 304 -2.04 27.48 4.63
N GLN A 305 -1.82 26.90 5.82
CA GLN A 305 -1.08 27.56 6.90
C GLN A 305 0.37 27.86 6.52
N LEU A 306 1.07 26.89 5.93
CA LEU A 306 2.42 27.09 5.43
C LEU A 306 2.44 28.19 4.36
N LEU A 307 1.54 28.11 3.38
CA LEU A 307 1.44 29.06 2.29
C LEU A 307 1.14 30.49 2.77
N ALA A 308 0.33 30.65 3.81
CA ALA A 308 0.05 31.94 4.43
C ALA A 308 1.28 32.55 5.11
N ALA A 309 2.19 31.72 5.62
CA ALA A 309 3.43 32.17 6.26
C ALA A 309 4.54 32.53 5.25
N LEU A 310 4.45 32.05 4.00
CA LEU A 310 5.45 32.30 2.96
C LEU A 310 5.16 33.58 2.17
N PRO A 311 6.17 34.44 1.91
CA PRO A 311 6.04 35.57 1.00
C PRO A 311 5.79 35.17 -0.46
N ASP A 312 5.26 36.12 -1.22
CA ASP A 312 5.01 35.94 -2.65
C ASP A 312 6.34 35.85 -3.43
N GLY A 313 6.42 34.98 -4.44
CA GLY A 313 7.59 34.85 -5.31
C GLY A 313 8.84 34.22 -4.66
N LEU A 314 8.73 33.71 -3.43
CA LEU A 314 9.86 33.12 -2.70
C LEU A 314 10.49 31.93 -3.46
N GLN A 315 11.82 31.89 -3.50
CA GLN A 315 12.59 30.74 -3.98
C GLN A 315 12.70 29.71 -2.85
N LEU A 316 12.05 28.56 -3.06
CA LEU A 316 11.78 27.60 -2.00
C LEU A 316 12.42 26.25 -2.31
N SER A 317 13.10 25.69 -1.32
CA SER A 317 13.48 24.29 -1.25
C SER A 317 12.78 23.61 -0.09
N LEU A 318 12.33 22.38 -0.28
CA LEU A 318 11.54 21.63 0.69
C LEU A 318 12.22 20.32 1.08
N VAL A 319 12.19 20.00 2.37
CA VAL A 319 12.42 18.65 2.89
C VAL A 319 11.21 18.25 3.72
N SER A 320 10.60 17.13 3.39
CA SER A 320 9.42 16.65 4.12
C SER A 320 9.61 15.22 4.60
N HIS A 321 8.94 14.88 5.69
CA HIS A 321 8.96 13.54 6.28
C HIS A 321 7.54 13.04 6.53
N SER A 322 7.29 11.76 6.23
CA SER A 322 6.02 11.09 6.56
C SER A 322 4.82 11.84 5.96
N ARG A 323 3.73 12.00 6.72
CA ARG A 323 2.55 12.81 6.35
C ARG A 323 2.91 14.25 5.94
N GLY A 324 4.00 14.82 6.46
CA GLY A 324 4.49 16.12 6.03
C GLY A 324 4.80 16.19 4.52
N GLY A 325 5.08 15.05 3.89
CA GLY A 325 5.21 14.95 2.44
C GLY A 325 3.91 15.23 1.69
N LEU A 326 2.74 14.90 2.24
CA LEU A 326 1.46 15.27 1.64
C LEU A 326 1.29 16.79 1.61
N VAL A 327 1.76 17.49 2.65
CA VAL A 327 1.77 18.96 2.71
C VAL A 327 2.73 19.53 1.66
N GLY A 328 3.94 18.99 1.56
CA GLY A 328 4.92 19.38 0.55
C GLY A 328 4.42 19.17 -0.88
N ASP A 329 3.75 18.04 -1.13
CA ASP A 329 3.16 17.71 -2.44
C ASP A 329 2.08 18.72 -2.82
N LEU A 330 1.17 19.05 -1.90
CA LEU A 330 0.12 20.04 -2.11
C LEU A 330 0.68 21.42 -2.48
N ILE A 331 1.82 21.83 -1.89
CA ILE A 331 2.49 23.09 -2.25
C ILE A 331 3.04 23.06 -3.70
N CYS A 332 3.41 21.87 -4.18
CA CYS A 332 4.01 21.67 -5.50
C CYS A 332 2.99 21.52 -6.65
N MET A 333 1.70 21.47 -6.35
CA MET A 333 0.63 21.31 -7.35
C MET A 333 0.30 22.61 -8.09
N GLU A 334 -0.23 22.47 -9.31
CA GLU A 334 -0.77 23.55 -10.15
C GLU A 334 -1.97 23.05 -10.97
N ASN A 335 -2.90 23.95 -11.34
CA ASN A 335 -4.00 23.67 -12.29
C ASN A 335 -4.89 22.45 -11.96
N PHE A 336 -5.13 22.17 -10.68
CA PHE A 336 -5.84 20.98 -10.20
C PHE A 336 -7.34 21.21 -9.90
N ASP A 337 -7.92 22.36 -10.28
CA ASP A 337 -9.32 22.69 -9.98
C ASP A 337 -10.33 21.64 -10.47
N HIS A 338 -10.05 21.04 -11.63
CA HIS A 338 -10.87 19.99 -12.24
C HIS A 338 -10.94 18.69 -11.40
N LEU A 339 -9.96 18.45 -10.52
CA LEU A 339 -9.91 17.28 -9.63
C LEU A 339 -10.72 17.48 -8.35
N ILE A 340 -11.04 18.73 -7.99
CA ILE A 340 -11.66 19.06 -6.69
C ILE A 340 -13.04 18.45 -6.55
N GLU A 341 -13.87 18.45 -7.59
CA GLU A 341 -15.22 17.84 -7.52
C GLU A 341 -15.18 16.32 -7.31
N HIS A 342 -14.07 15.68 -7.70
CA HIS A 342 -13.83 14.26 -7.49
C HIS A 342 -13.19 13.98 -6.13
N TYR A 343 -12.97 14.97 -5.27
CA TYR A 343 -12.45 14.72 -3.91
C TYR A 343 -13.57 14.19 -2.99
N ARG A 344 -13.74 12.87 -2.97
CA ARG A 344 -14.72 12.11 -2.16
C ARG A 344 -14.25 10.66 -1.98
N SER A 345 -14.60 10.00 -0.87
CA SER A 345 -14.41 8.55 -0.74
C SER A 345 -15.52 7.79 -1.46
N ASP A 346 -15.14 6.98 -2.46
CA ASP A 346 -16.04 6.06 -3.17
C ASP A 346 -15.96 4.62 -2.61
N LEU A 347 -15.00 4.37 -1.72
CA LEU A 347 -14.76 3.07 -1.10
C LEU A 347 -15.39 2.98 0.31
N PRO A 348 -15.84 1.78 0.73
CA PRO A 348 -16.38 1.59 2.08
C PRO A 348 -15.32 1.93 3.14
N ALA A 349 -15.78 2.45 4.29
CA ALA A 349 -14.88 2.78 5.39
C ALA A 349 -14.34 1.48 5.97
N THR A 350 -13.02 1.32 5.94
CA THR A 350 -12.36 0.07 6.33
C THR A 350 -12.37 -0.06 7.86
N GLY A 351 -12.45 -1.28 8.39
CA GLY A 351 -12.47 -1.51 9.85
C GLY A 351 -13.79 -1.29 10.60
N GLU A 352 -14.80 -0.65 10.01
CA GLU A 352 -16.12 -0.49 10.65
C GLU A 352 -17.02 -1.72 10.43
N THR A 353 -17.24 -2.53 11.47
CA THR A 353 -18.03 -3.77 11.34
C THR A 353 -19.52 -3.63 11.61
N ASP A 354 -19.95 -2.61 12.34
CA ASP A 354 -21.38 -2.34 12.54
C ASP A 354 -21.91 -1.55 11.33
N PRO A 355 -22.83 -2.10 10.52
CA PRO A 355 -23.38 -1.39 9.37
C PRO A 355 -24.02 -0.04 9.73
N ALA A 356 -24.55 0.10 10.95
CA ALA A 356 -25.12 1.36 11.41
C ALA A 356 -24.02 2.38 11.72
N ALA A 357 -22.96 1.97 12.42
CA ALA A 357 -21.80 2.83 12.69
C ALA A 357 -21.07 3.23 11.40
N ALA A 358 -20.86 2.28 10.48
CA ALA A 358 -20.25 2.52 9.17
C ALA A 358 -21.04 3.57 8.36
N GLN A 359 -22.37 3.53 8.40
CA GLN A 359 -23.21 4.54 7.72
C GLN A 359 -23.08 5.93 8.35
N VAL A 360 -22.92 6.03 9.67
CA VAL A 360 -22.70 7.31 10.35
C VAL A 360 -21.34 7.87 9.97
N VAL A 361 -20.28 7.04 10.06
CA VAL A 361 -18.92 7.39 9.68
C VAL A 361 -18.86 7.88 8.22
N GLN A 362 -19.51 7.17 7.29
CA GLN A 362 -19.58 7.58 5.88
C GLN A 362 -20.26 8.94 5.67
N ARG A 363 -21.32 9.25 6.42
CA ARG A 363 -21.96 10.59 6.35
C ARG A 363 -21.05 11.68 6.86
N GLU A 364 -20.42 11.47 8.02
CA GLU A 364 -19.47 12.41 8.63
C GLU A 364 -18.28 12.70 7.70
N ILE A 365 -17.73 11.66 7.07
CA ILE A 365 -16.67 11.78 6.06
C ILE A 365 -17.15 12.59 4.84
N GLY A 366 -18.35 12.30 4.33
CA GLY A 366 -18.91 13.02 3.18
C GLY A 366 -19.04 14.53 3.42
N ASP A 367 -19.49 14.92 4.62
CA ASP A 367 -19.58 16.33 5.03
C ASP A 367 -18.19 16.96 5.17
N ALA A 368 -17.24 16.24 5.80
CA ALA A 368 -15.85 16.67 5.93
C ALA A 368 -15.15 16.87 4.58
N HIS A 369 -15.34 15.95 3.62
CA HIS A 369 -14.84 16.09 2.26
C HIS A 369 -15.48 17.30 1.56
N GLY A 370 -16.74 17.61 1.85
CA GLY A 370 -17.39 18.85 1.40
C GLY A 370 -16.66 20.12 1.84
N GLU A 371 -16.22 20.16 3.10
CA GLU A 371 -15.38 21.26 3.61
C GLU A 371 -14.00 21.26 2.95
N GLN A 372 -13.35 20.10 2.85
CA GLN A 372 -12.03 19.96 2.24
C GLN A 372 -12.04 20.39 0.76
N ARG A 373 -13.11 20.14 0.00
CA ARG A 373 -13.27 20.68 -1.37
C ARG A 373 -13.24 22.21 -1.38
N GLN A 374 -13.86 22.87 -0.40
CA GLN A 374 -13.79 24.34 -0.30
C GLN A 374 -12.38 24.81 0.06
N GLN A 375 -11.70 24.09 0.96
CA GLN A 375 -10.32 24.38 1.32
C GLN A 375 -9.36 24.17 0.14
N LEU A 376 -9.56 23.16 -0.71
CA LEU A 376 -8.79 22.94 -1.93
C LEU A 376 -8.98 24.07 -2.95
N ARG A 377 -10.20 24.59 -3.13
CA ARG A 377 -10.44 25.77 -4.00
C ARG A 377 -9.71 27.00 -3.48
N ALA A 378 -9.70 27.19 -2.17
CA ALA A 378 -8.95 28.27 -1.53
C ALA A 378 -7.44 28.07 -1.72
N LEU A 379 -6.93 26.85 -1.51
CA LEU A 379 -5.53 26.49 -1.72
C LEU A 379 -5.10 26.73 -3.17
N ALA A 380 -5.89 26.31 -4.16
CA ALA A 380 -5.61 26.55 -5.58
C ALA A 380 -5.48 28.06 -5.88
N SER A 381 -6.39 28.86 -5.34
CA SER A 381 -6.37 30.33 -5.48
C SER A 381 -5.15 30.96 -4.80
N GLU A 382 -4.83 30.54 -3.58
CA GLU A 382 -3.68 31.01 -2.81
C GLU A 382 -2.37 30.64 -3.51
N LEU A 383 -2.26 29.41 -4.04
CA LEU A 383 -1.10 28.89 -4.76
C LEU A 383 -0.84 29.66 -6.06
N ALA A 384 -1.89 30.02 -6.79
CA ALA A 384 -1.81 30.85 -7.99
C ALA A 384 -1.38 32.30 -7.67
N ALA A 385 -1.87 32.86 -6.56
CA ALA A 385 -1.53 34.20 -6.12
C ALA A 385 -0.06 34.30 -5.64
N LYS A 386 0.40 33.31 -4.88
CA LYS A 386 1.72 33.31 -4.23
C LYS A 386 2.89 33.17 -5.20
N LYS A 387 2.69 32.51 -6.35
CA LYS A 387 3.73 32.34 -7.40
C LYS A 387 5.08 31.85 -6.86
N LEU A 388 5.04 30.90 -5.91
CA LEU A 388 6.25 30.30 -5.35
C LEU A 388 7.10 29.63 -6.44
N VAL A 389 8.43 29.74 -6.31
CA VAL A 389 9.40 29.06 -7.18
C VAL A 389 10.02 27.92 -6.39
N VAL A 390 9.45 26.72 -6.49
CA VAL A 390 9.98 25.53 -5.82
C VAL A 390 11.09 24.93 -6.69
N GLN A 391 12.34 24.97 -6.22
CA GLN A 391 13.51 24.50 -6.97
C GLN A 391 13.85 23.05 -6.61
N ARG A 392 14.03 22.78 -5.31
CA ARG A 392 14.40 21.46 -4.79
C ARG A 392 13.30 20.94 -3.89
N TYR A 393 12.96 19.66 -4.03
CA TYR A 393 12.08 18.99 -3.10
C TYR A 393 12.58 17.58 -2.77
N VAL A 394 12.87 17.30 -1.51
CA VAL A 394 13.19 15.95 -1.02
C VAL A 394 12.05 15.46 -0.14
N ARG A 395 11.36 14.41 -0.59
CA ARG A 395 10.27 13.78 0.14
C ARG A 395 10.74 12.45 0.74
N VAL A 396 10.67 12.32 2.06
CA VAL A 396 11.16 11.14 2.79
C VAL A 396 10.01 10.38 3.42
N ALA A 397 9.88 9.08 3.14
CA ALA A 397 8.94 8.18 3.80
C ALA A 397 7.46 8.62 3.80
N SER A 398 7.01 9.31 2.75
CA SER A 398 5.66 9.88 2.72
C SER A 398 4.60 8.86 2.30
N PRO A 399 3.42 8.79 2.96
CA PRO A 399 2.33 7.88 2.60
C PRO A 399 1.53 8.43 1.40
N ALA A 400 2.19 8.69 0.27
CA ALA A 400 1.58 9.41 -0.85
C ALA A 400 0.47 8.63 -1.57
N GLN A 401 0.41 7.31 -1.40
CA GLN A 401 -0.71 6.44 -1.80
C GLN A 401 -1.55 5.93 -0.61
N GLY A 402 -1.30 6.47 0.59
CA GLY A 402 -1.79 5.93 1.86
C GLY A 402 -1.00 4.70 2.34
N THR A 403 -1.18 4.32 3.59
CA THR A 403 -0.51 3.16 4.22
C THR A 403 -1.55 2.13 4.68
N ARG A 404 -1.40 0.88 4.22
CA ARG A 404 -2.28 -0.23 4.61
C ARG A 404 -2.18 -0.55 6.10
N LEU A 405 -1.11 -0.10 6.76
CA LEU A 405 -0.88 -0.32 8.19
C LEU A 405 -1.88 0.47 9.06
N ALA A 406 -2.22 1.70 8.67
CA ALA A 406 -3.11 2.57 9.45
C ALA A 406 -4.59 2.23 9.31
N SER A 407 -4.98 1.68 8.15
CA SER A 407 -6.37 1.41 7.81
C SER A 407 -6.87 0.06 8.37
N GLY A 408 -5.96 -0.83 8.81
CA GLY A 408 -6.28 -2.22 9.17
C GLY A 408 -6.76 -2.39 10.61
N ASN A 409 -6.00 -1.84 11.55
CA ASN A 409 -6.37 -1.78 12.95
C ASN A 409 -5.65 -0.57 13.55
N LEU A 410 -6.39 0.52 13.74
CA LEU A 410 -5.82 1.78 14.22
C LEU A 410 -5.14 1.62 15.58
N ASP A 411 -5.70 0.82 16.47
CA ASP A 411 -5.15 0.55 17.79
C ASP A 411 -3.79 -0.15 17.69
N VAL A 412 -3.65 -1.12 16.77
CA VAL A 412 -2.36 -1.78 16.48
C VAL A 412 -1.35 -0.81 15.89
N PHE A 413 -1.75 -0.05 14.88
CA PHE A 413 -0.89 0.92 14.21
C PHE A 413 -0.35 1.96 15.19
N LEU A 414 -1.24 2.58 15.99
CA LEU A 414 -0.86 3.58 16.97
C LEU A 414 -0.06 3.00 18.13
N SER A 415 -0.38 1.79 18.58
CA SER A 415 0.40 1.10 19.63
C SER A 415 1.80 0.74 19.15
N GLY A 416 1.93 0.30 17.89
CA GLY A 416 3.21 0.05 17.23
C GLY A 416 4.03 1.33 17.10
N LEU A 417 3.41 2.42 16.61
CA LEU A 417 4.04 3.74 16.49
C LEU A 417 4.50 4.26 17.85
N LEU A 418 3.66 4.11 18.88
CA LEU A 418 3.97 4.51 20.25
C LEU A 418 5.16 3.71 20.82
N THR A 419 5.21 2.41 20.56
CA THR A 419 6.32 1.53 20.96
C THR A 419 7.63 1.96 20.29
N LEU A 420 7.62 2.22 18.97
CA LEU A 420 8.79 2.67 18.23
C LEU A 420 9.28 4.04 18.71
N LEU A 421 8.37 5.01 18.88
CA LEU A 421 8.70 6.33 19.41
C LEU A 421 9.34 6.22 20.81
N GLY A 422 8.85 5.31 21.64
CA GLY A 422 9.38 5.03 22.98
C GLY A 422 10.81 4.49 23.01
N GLN A 423 11.32 3.95 21.90
CA GLN A 423 12.70 3.45 21.82
C GLN A 423 13.72 4.56 21.54
N ILE A 424 13.27 5.71 21.06
CA ILE A 424 14.16 6.82 20.69
C ILE A 424 14.53 7.60 21.97
N PRO A 425 15.83 7.66 22.35
CA PRO A 425 16.30 8.32 23.57
C PRO A 425 15.80 9.77 23.75
N PHE A 426 15.61 10.48 22.63
CA PHE A 426 15.12 11.86 22.60
C PHE A 426 13.70 12.03 23.18
N PHE A 427 12.82 11.03 23.02
CA PHE A 427 11.42 11.13 23.47
C PHE A 427 11.22 10.77 24.95
N PHE A 428 12.24 10.29 25.65
CA PHE A 428 12.15 9.99 27.08
C PHE A 428 11.95 11.27 27.90
N GLY A 429 10.76 11.41 28.48
CA GLY A 429 10.34 12.58 29.27
C GLY A 429 9.93 13.80 28.44
N ASN A 430 9.78 13.64 27.12
CA ASN A 430 9.33 14.71 26.23
C ASN A 430 7.78 14.87 26.28
N PRO A 431 7.24 16.10 26.43
CA PRO A 431 5.80 16.35 26.41
C PRO A 431 5.08 15.81 25.16
N LEU A 432 5.74 15.82 24.00
CA LEU A 432 5.21 15.28 22.75
C LEU A 432 4.88 13.78 22.86
N TYR A 433 5.75 13.02 23.52
CA TYR A 433 5.53 11.59 23.72
C TYR A 433 4.36 11.33 24.69
N SER A 434 4.20 12.16 25.73
CA SER A 434 3.04 12.08 26.63
C SER A 434 1.73 12.47 25.92
N ALA A 435 1.76 13.49 25.06
CA ALA A 435 0.64 13.85 24.19
C ALA A 435 0.24 12.68 23.28
N PHE A 436 1.22 11.99 22.69
CA PHE A 436 0.95 10.84 21.83
C PHE A 436 0.37 9.65 22.61
N LYS A 437 0.88 9.33 23.81
CA LYS A 437 0.25 8.34 24.72
C LYS A 437 -1.22 8.67 24.97
N ARG A 438 -1.48 9.96 25.24
CA ARG A 438 -2.84 10.45 25.49
C ARG A 438 -3.76 10.23 24.28
N VAL A 439 -3.27 10.47 23.06
CA VAL A 439 -4.01 10.17 21.82
C VAL A 439 -4.34 8.68 21.72
N VAL A 440 -3.37 7.79 21.89
CA VAL A 440 -3.60 6.33 21.78
C VAL A 440 -4.65 5.86 22.79
N LEU A 441 -4.58 6.33 24.04
CA LEU A 441 -5.55 5.97 25.09
C LEU A 441 -6.96 6.50 24.80
N GLU A 442 -7.08 7.73 24.29
CA GLU A 442 -8.37 8.33 23.97
C GLU A 442 -9.04 7.64 22.77
N ILE A 443 -8.25 7.29 21.75
CA ILE A 443 -8.71 6.53 20.58
C ILE A 443 -9.17 5.14 20.99
N ALA A 444 -8.35 4.39 21.74
CA ALA A 444 -8.70 3.05 22.22
C ALA A 444 -9.95 3.06 23.10
N ARG A 445 -10.06 4.03 24.03
CA ARG A 445 -11.23 4.17 24.92
C ARG A 445 -12.52 4.45 24.14
N ARG A 446 -12.47 5.34 23.15
CA ARG A 446 -13.64 5.77 22.38
C ARG A 446 -13.92 4.91 21.16
N ARG A 447 -13.01 3.99 20.83
CA ARG A 447 -13.08 3.15 19.62
C ARG A 447 -13.17 4.03 18.38
N THR A 448 -12.34 5.08 18.37
CA THR A 448 -12.38 6.11 17.32
C THR A 448 -11.91 5.51 16.01
N SER A 449 -12.70 5.69 14.95
CA SER A 449 -12.31 5.32 13.59
C SER A 449 -11.15 6.17 13.08
N ALA A 450 -10.20 5.56 12.37
CA ALA A 450 -9.11 6.29 11.71
C ALA A 450 -9.64 7.34 10.72
N HIS A 451 -10.76 7.04 10.07
CA HIS A 451 -11.45 7.90 9.12
C HIS A 451 -11.98 9.20 9.74
N LEU A 452 -12.14 9.26 11.07
CA LEU A 452 -12.66 10.44 11.77
C LEU A 452 -11.55 11.36 12.29
N VAL A 453 -10.28 10.94 12.19
CA VAL A 453 -9.13 11.75 12.58
C VAL A 453 -8.60 12.46 11.32
N PRO A 454 -8.77 13.79 11.17
CA PRO A 454 -8.36 14.52 9.95
C PRO A 454 -6.88 14.32 9.58
N GLY A 455 -6.07 14.11 10.61
CA GLY A 455 -4.68 13.71 10.54
C GLY A 455 -4.40 12.39 9.83
N LEU A 456 -5.15 11.37 10.21
CA LEU A 456 -4.89 10.00 9.81
C LEU A 456 -5.69 9.61 8.58
N GLU A 457 -6.88 10.18 8.39
CA GLU A 457 -7.73 9.94 7.22
C GLU A 457 -6.96 10.16 5.92
N ALA A 458 -6.21 11.26 5.80
CA ALA A 458 -5.42 11.55 4.59
C ALA A 458 -4.28 10.56 4.31
N MET A 459 -3.93 9.71 5.27
CA MET A 459 -2.92 8.66 5.14
C MET A 459 -3.53 7.28 4.86
N LEU A 460 -4.86 7.16 4.76
CA LEU A 460 -5.53 5.90 4.44
C LEU A 460 -5.47 5.64 2.93
N PRO A 461 -5.25 4.40 2.46
CA PRO A 461 -5.23 4.04 1.04
C PRO A 461 -6.51 4.41 0.27
N GLU A 462 -7.65 4.44 0.97
CA GLU A 462 -8.97 4.80 0.47
C GLU A 462 -9.29 6.30 0.53
N SER A 463 -8.36 7.12 1.02
CA SER A 463 -8.55 8.56 1.10
C SER A 463 -8.54 9.20 -0.30
N PRO A 464 -9.43 10.17 -0.58
CA PRO A 464 -9.37 10.95 -1.81
C PRO A 464 -8.07 11.73 -1.99
N MET A 465 -7.26 11.93 -0.93
CA MET A 465 -5.95 12.59 -1.00
C MET A 465 -4.99 11.84 -1.94
N ALA A 466 -4.88 10.52 -1.81
CA ALA A 466 -3.98 9.71 -2.65
C ALA A 466 -4.34 9.82 -4.13
N ARG A 467 -5.64 9.83 -4.46
CA ARG A 467 -6.14 10.04 -5.82
C ARG A 467 -5.81 11.43 -6.33
N LEU A 468 -6.10 12.47 -5.54
CA LEU A 468 -5.80 13.86 -5.89
C LEU A 468 -4.31 14.05 -6.25
N LEU A 469 -3.41 13.60 -5.39
CA LEU A 469 -1.96 13.77 -5.60
C LEU A 469 -1.44 13.00 -6.81
N ARG A 470 -2.01 11.81 -7.08
CA ARG A 470 -1.66 10.99 -8.24
C ARG A 470 -2.09 11.61 -9.57
N GLU A 471 -3.16 12.41 -9.60
CA GLU A 471 -3.68 13.00 -10.84
C GLU A 471 -3.26 14.47 -11.01
N ALA A 472 -2.83 15.12 -9.93
CA ALA A 472 -2.50 16.53 -9.91
C ALA A 472 -1.32 16.87 -10.84
N PRO A 473 -1.49 17.88 -11.73
CA PRO A 473 -0.36 18.47 -12.42
C PRO A 473 0.61 19.12 -11.42
N VAL A 474 1.89 19.01 -11.71
CA VAL A 474 2.98 19.55 -10.89
C VAL A 474 3.53 20.82 -11.54
N ARG A 475 3.92 21.80 -10.72
CA ARG A 475 4.56 23.02 -11.19
C ARG A 475 5.83 22.70 -11.99
N PRO A 476 6.09 23.41 -13.09
CA PRO A 476 7.29 23.17 -13.90
C PRO A 476 8.56 23.56 -13.15
N GLY A 477 9.66 22.83 -13.41
CA GLY A 477 10.99 23.17 -12.92
C GLY A 477 11.35 22.63 -11.53
N ILE A 478 10.46 21.86 -10.89
CA ILE A 478 10.77 21.20 -9.62
C ILE A 478 11.73 20.03 -9.84
N GLU A 479 12.87 20.05 -9.18
CA GLU A 479 13.78 18.91 -9.10
C GLU A 479 13.47 18.13 -7.81
N MET A 480 12.68 17.06 -7.98
CA MET A 480 12.16 16.24 -6.88
C MET A 480 12.95 14.94 -6.68
N ALA A 481 13.26 14.64 -5.42
CA ALA A 481 13.78 13.36 -4.96
C ALA A 481 12.83 12.69 -3.96
N VAL A 482 12.75 11.37 -4.05
CA VAL A 482 12.07 10.51 -3.08
C VAL A 482 13.13 9.67 -2.38
N ILE A 483 13.08 9.65 -1.05
CA ILE A 483 13.84 8.72 -0.23
C ILE A 483 12.83 7.76 0.38
N ALA A 484 12.92 6.50 -0.04
CA ALA A 484 12.08 5.42 0.43
C ALA A 484 12.96 4.32 1.02
N GLY A 485 12.37 3.46 1.86
CA GLY A 485 13.14 2.39 2.47
C GLY A 485 12.31 1.17 2.84
N ASP A 486 13.04 0.10 3.09
CA ASP A 486 12.55 -1.23 3.48
C ASP A 486 13.40 -1.77 4.64
N ILE A 487 12.75 -2.17 5.73
CA ILE A 487 13.43 -2.76 6.88
C ILE A 487 13.66 -4.26 6.69
N GLU A 488 14.92 -4.69 6.73
CA GLU A 488 15.26 -6.12 6.72
C GLU A 488 15.47 -6.66 8.14
N GLY A 489 14.51 -7.46 8.63
CA GLY A 489 14.62 -8.17 9.92
C GLY A 489 14.11 -7.38 11.12
N GLY A 490 12.78 -7.38 11.33
CA GLY A 490 12.11 -6.66 12.43
C GLY A 490 11.37 -7.56 13.40
N GLY A 491 12.05 -8.09 14.41
CA GLY A 491 11.50 -9.10 15.34
C GLY A 491 10.36 -8.64 16.28
N LEU A 492 10.17 -7.34 16.55
CA LEU A 492 9.17 -6.86 17.54
C LEU A 492 7.79 -6.57 16.93
N LEU A 493 7.71 -5.78 15.84
CA LEU A 493 6.41 -5.38 15.26
C LEU A 493 5.77 -6.47 14.42
N GLN A 494 6.59 -7.28 13.74
CA GLN A 494 6.11 -8.43 12.96
C GLN A 494 5.31 -9.40 13.86
N ARG A 495 5.71 -9.56 15.13
CA ARG A 495 5.00 -10.41 16.11
C ARG A 495 3.69 -9.82 16.64
N LEU A 496 3.65 -8.49 16.86
CA LEU A 496 2.43 -7.79 17.27
C LEU A 496 1.39 -7.77 16.13
N GLY A 497 1.86 -7.66 14.89
CA GLY A 497 1.09 -7.89 13.68
C GLY A 497 0.52 -9.31 13.59
N VAL A 498 1.36 -10.33 13.77
CA VAL A 498 0.97 -11.76 13.75
C VAL A 498 -0.06 -12.12 14.85
N LEU A 499 -0.11 -11.39 15.97
CA LEU A 499 -1.07 -11.62 17.05
C LEU A 499 -2.53 -11.30 16.65
N LEU A 500 -2.73 -10.28 15.81
CA LEU A 500 -4.06 -9.74 15.48
C LEU A 500 -4.45 -9.83 14.01
N THR A 501 -3.50 -10.13 13.14
CA THR A 501 -3.70 -10.27 11.70
C THR A 501 -3.35 -11.68 11.25
N ASP A 502 -4.19 -12.27 10.39
CA ASP A 502 -3.84 -13.49 9.68
C ASP A 502 -2.57 -13.22 8.86
N PHE A 503 -1.58 -14.12 9.01
CA PHE A 503 -0.31 -14.39 8.30
C PHE A 503 0.02 -13.78 6.91
N LEU A 504 -0.49 -12.60 6.55
CA LEU A 504 -0.38 -12.04 5.19
C LEU A 504 -0.24 -10.51 5.15
N LEU A 505 -0.39 -9.79 6.26
CA LEU A 505 -0.30 -8.32 6.26
C LEU A 505 1.14 -7.77 6.33
N PHE A 506 2.11 -8.55 6.84
CA PHE A 506 3.47 -8.07 7.10
C PHE A 506 4.58 -8.83 6.35
N ASP A 507 4.31 -10.01 5.80
CA ASP A 507 5.37 -10.87 5.24
C ASP A 507 5.73 -10.58 3.77
N ASN A 508 4.96 -9.74 3.06
CA ASN A 508 5.12 -9.54 1.61
C ASN A 508 5.03 -8.08 1.12
N ILE A 509 5.02 -7.09 2.01
CA ILE A 509 5.00 -5.66 1.61
C ILE A 509 6.26 -5.00 2.16
N ASP A 510 7.16 -4.60 1.27
CA ASP A 510 8.31 -3.77 1.64
C ASP A 510 7.78 -2.50 2.31
N ASN A 511 8.26 -2.20 3.52
CA ASN A 511 7.80 -1.05 4.31
C ASN A 511 8.86 -0.62 5.33
N ASP A 512 8.72 0.57 5.89
CA ASP A 512 9.64 1.11 6.90
C ASP A 512 9.10 1.04 8.35
N LEU A 513 8.16 0.12 8.60
CA LEU A 513 7.32 -0.06 9.80
C LEU A 513 6.09 0.85 9.91
N VAL A 514 5.98 1.89 9.09
CA VAL A 514 4.87 2.86 9.16
C VAL A 514 4.21 3.07 7.80
N VAL A 515 5.00 3.07 6.73
CA VAL A 515 4.53 3.34 5.37
C VAL A 515 5.02 2.26 4.42
N ASP A 516 4.12 1.79 3.56
CA ASP A 516 4.43 0.87 2.46
C ASP A 516 5.41 1.53 1.48
N THR A 517 6.48 0.85 1.08
CA THR A 517 7.53 1.41 0.20
C THR A 517 6.95 1.90 -1.13
N ASP A 518 6.02 1.15 -1.73
CA ASP A 518 5.33 1.57 -2.97
C ASP A 518 4.59 2.89 -2.82
N SER A 519 3.99 3.12 -1.63
CA SER A 519 3.28 4.36 -1.32
C SER A 519 4.23 5.57 -1.31
N MET A 520 5.50 5.37 -0.95
CA MET A 520 6.50 6.44 -0.91
C MET A 520 6.86 6.96 -2.31
N TYR A 521 6.80 6.10 -3.33
CA TYR A 521 7.07 6.46 -4.72
C TYR A 521 5.89 7.11 -5.46
N ALA A 522 4.71 7.15 -4.83
CA ALA A 522 3.47 7.61 -5.46
C ALA A 522 3.21 9.13 -5.29
N GLY A 523 1.94 9.56 -5.31
CA GLY A 523 1.55 10.98 -5.30
C GLY A 523 2.07 11.70 -6.55
N ILE A 524 2.65 12.89 -6.36
CA ILE A 524 3.13 13.74 -7.46
C ILE A 524 4.49 13.32 -8.06
N ALA A 525 5.18 12.36 -7.44
CA ALA A 525 6.56 12.02 -7.78
C ALA A 525 6.74 11.54 -9.24
N PRO A 526 5.85 10.69 -9.80
CA PRO A 526 5.91 10.34 -11.21
C PRO A 526 5.77 11.58 -12.10
N GLN A 527 4.77 12.43 -11.87
CA GLN A 527 4.46 13.65 -12.64
C GLN A 527 5.62 14.64 -12.61
N ALA A 528 6.29 14.75 -11.47
CA ALA A 528 7.50 15.55 -11.29
C ALA A 528 8.76 14.92 -11.93
N ARG A 529 8.66 13.71 -12.50
CA ARG A 529 9.79 12.89 -12.98
C ARG A 529 10.88 12.77 -11.92
N ALA A 530 10.44 12.53 -10.69
CA ALA A 530 11.31 12.49 -9.54
C ALA A 530 12.38 11.39 -9.66
N ARG A 531 13.43 11.49 -8.86
CA ARG A 531 14.43 10.44 -8.73
C ARG A 531 14.34 9.81 -7.34
N ALA A 532 14.52 8.51 -7.25
CA ALA A 532 14.36 7.74 -6.03
C ALA A 532 15.71 7.21 -5.52
N LEU A 533 15.90 7.32 -4.21
CA LEU A 533 16.84 6.51 -3.44
C LEU A 533 16.03 5.47 -2.67
N PHE A 534 16.50 4.23 -2.71
CA PHE A 534 15.96 3.13 -1.93
C PHE A 534 17.00 2.70 -0.91
N ASP A 535 16.72 2.93 0.37
CA ASP A 535 17.56 2.52 1.50
C ASP A 535 17.03 1.21 2.09
N ARG A 536 17.88 0.19 2.20
CA ARG A 536 17.45 -1.16 2.62
C ARG A 536 18.41 -1.76 3.63
N GLY A 537 17.88 -2.27 4.74
CA GLY A 537 18.67 -3.00 5.74
C GLY A 537 18.08 -2.97 7.15
N ALA A 538 18.72 -3.68 8.09
CA ALA A 538 18.25 -3.82 9.48
C ALA A 538 18.26 -2.50 10.29
N ALA A 539 19.04 -1.50 9.84
CA ALA A 539 19.10 -0.18 10.46
C ALA A 539 18.11 0.82 9.83
N VAL A 540 17.39 0.44 8.77
CA VAL A 540 16.40 1.30 8.11
C VAL A 540 15.11 1.23 8.90
N SER A 541 14.57 2.39 9.28
CA SER A 541 13.26 2.52 9.90
C SER A 541 12.68 3.90 9.64
N HIS A 542 11.36 4.05 9.78
CA HIS A 542 10.66 5.32 9.60
C HIS A 542 11.30 6.52 10.33
N PHE A 543 11.96 6.26 11.45
CA PHE A 543 12.56 7.27 12.33
C PHE A 543 14.08 7.43 12.18
N ALA A 544 14.75 6.56 11.42
CA ALA A 544 16.22 6.53 11.32
C ALA A 544 16.77 7.18 10.04
N TYR A 545 15.93 7.58 9.08
CA TYR A 545 16.41 8.18 7.81
C TYR A 545 17.37 9.36 8.02
N PHE A 546 17.11 10.21 9.02
CA PHE A 546 17.93 11.40 9.28
C PHE A 546 19.12 11.15 10.23
N SER A 547 19.28 9.93 10.74
CA SER A 547 20.47 9.49 11.48
C SER A 547 21.41 8.64 10.61
N ASN A 548 20.87 7.92 9.61
CA ASN A 548 21.61 7.10 8.65
C ASN A 548 22.56 7.94 7.78
N ILE A 549 23.84 7.58 7.74
CA ILE A 549 24.89 8.36 7.07
C ILE A 549 24.66 8.49 5.56
N ASP A 550 24.23 7.40 4.90
CA ASP A 550 24.03 7.37 3.45
C ASP A 550 22.83 8.23 3.03
N THR A 551 21.71 8.09 3.75
CA THR A 551 20.51 8.90 3.51
C THR A 551 20.77 10.39 3.75
N ARG A 552 21.55 10.73 4.79
CA ARG A 552 21.98 12.11 5.06
C ARG A 552 22.86 12.67 3.95
N ALA A 553 23.88 11.91 3.52
CA ALA A 553 24.77 12.31 2.44
C ALA A 553 23.98 12.56 1.14
N ALA A 554 23.08 11.65 0.78
CA ALA A 554 22.22 11.79 -0.39
C ALA A 554 21.30 13.02 -0.31
N LEU A 555 20.68 13.27 0.85
CA LEU A 555 19.86 14.46 1.07
C LEU A 555 20.66 15.75 0.91
N ARG A 556 21.85 15.82 1.50
CA ARG A 556 22.76 16.97 1.33
C ARG A 556 23.09 17.17 -0.14
N ASP A 557 23.55 16.12 -0.81
CA ASP A 557 24.02 16.19 -2.20
C ASP A 557 22.91 16.63 -3.15
N TRP A 558 21.67 16.18 -2.93
CA TRP A 558 20.51 16.65 -3.68
C TRP A 558 20.25 18.15 -3.51
N LEU A 559 20.33 18.65 -2.27
CA LEU A 559 20.03 20.05 -1.95
C LEU A 559 21.10 21.03 -2.43
N VAL A 560 22.35 20.58 -2.61
CA VAL A 560 23.48 21.47 -2.96
C VAL A 560 24.04 21.27 -4.36
N SER A 561 23.76 20.14 -5.03
CA SER A 561 24.27 19.90 -6.37
C SER A 561 23.69 20.90 -7.38
N SER A 562 24.51 21.29 -8.35
CA SER A 562 24.07 22.06 -9.53
C SER A 562 23.50 21.16 -10.63
N ASP A 563 23.84 19.86 -10.62
CA ASP A 563 23.35 18.85 -11.54
C ASP A 563 22.94 17.59 -10.76
N VAL A 564 21.67 17.51 -10.37
CA VAL A 564 21.11 16.32 -9.71
C VAL A 564 20.93 15.14 -10.66
N GLY A 565 21.00 15.37 -11.98
CA GLY A 565 20.94 14.33 -12.99
C GLY A 565 22.11 13.34 -12.88
N SER A 566 23.25 13.84 -12.43
CA SER A 566 24.51 13.10 -12.24
C SER A 566 24.61 12.30 -10.94
N LEU A 567 23.70 12.51 -9.99
CA LEU A 567 23.76 11.85 -8.67
C LEU A 567 23.43 10.36 -8.81
N ALA A 568 24.46 9.51 -8.70
CA ALA A 568 24.35 8.06 -8.86
C ALA A 568 23.45 7.38 -7.79
N ALA A 569 23.35 7.99 -6.61
CA ALA A 569 22.52 7.50 -5.51
C ALA A 569 21.01 7.55 -5.82
N PHE A 570 20.59 8.43 -6.75
CA PHE A 570 19.19 8.60 -7.12
C PHE A 570 18.93 8.06 -8.52
N ARG A 571 18.07 7.03 -8.61
CA ARG A 571 17.62 6.45 -9.89
C ARG A 571 16.39 7.20 -10.41
N PRO A 572 16.25 7.45 -11.72
CA PRO A 572 15.04 8.06 -12.25
C PRO A 572 13.82 7.18 -11.95
N LEU A 573 12.76 7.75 -11.40
CA LEU A 573 11.47 7.07 -11.37
C LEU A 573 10.85 7.12 -12.77
N PRO A 574 10.16 6.06 -13.20
CA PRO A 574 9.35 6.13 -14.41
C PRO A 574 8.33 7.28 -14.24
N GLY A 575 8.28 8.17 -15.24
CA GLY A 575 7.27 9.25 -15.27
C GLY A 575 5.84 8.71 -15.32
N PRO A 576 4.79 9.56 -15.23
CA PRO A 576 3.41 9.09 -15.35
C PRO A 576 3.28 8.41 -16.71
N PHE A 577 2.82 7.15 -16.73
CA PHE A 577 2.64 6.26 -17.90
C PHE A 577 2.88 6.95 -19.25
N ALA A 578 4.13 7.28 -19.53
CA ALA A 578 4.50 7.96 -20.75
C ALA A 578 4.92 6.83 -21.66
N ASP A 579 4.08 6.52 -22.64
CA ASP A 579 4.35 5.56 -23.69
C ASP A 579 5.77 5.82 -24.21
N ALA A 580 6.72 4.98 -23.78
CA ALA A 580 8.00 4.89 -24.47
C ALA A 580 7.62 4.42 -25.87
N ALA A 581 7.63 5.34 -26.83
CA ALA A 581 7.21 5.06 -28.19
C ALA A 581 7.93 3.78 -28.65
N MET A 582 7.14 2.76 -29.00
CA MET A 582 7.69 1.54 -29.57
C MET A 582 8.59 1.94 -30.74
N PRO A 583 9.72 1.25 -31.00
CA PRO A 583 10.45 1.45 -32.25
C PRO A 583 9.45 1.25 -33.38
N GLY A 584 8.99 2.35 -33.96
CA GLY A 584 7.75 2.31 -34.71
C GLY A 584 7.89 1.35 -35.88
N ALA A 585 6.77 0.75 -36.29
CA ALA A 585 6.59 0.19 -37.64
C ALA A 585 6.89 1.20 -38.79
N ARG A 586 7.34 2.42 -38.43
CA ARG A 586 7.79 3.52 -39.28
C ARG A 586 9.32 3.71 -39.32
N LEU A 587 10.14 2.70 -39.07
CA LEU A 587 11.46 2.62 -39.72
C LEU A 587 11.33 2.16 -41.19
N ARG A 588 10.38 2.80 -41.90
CA ARG A 588 10.24 2.77 -43.36
C ARG A 588 10.65 4.14 -43.87
N ARG A 589 11.95 4.43 -43.85
CA ARG A 589 12.65 5.44 -44.70
C ARG A 589 14.08 5.67 -44.20
N ALA A 590 14.93 4.68 -44.48
CA ALA A 590 16.37 4.79 -44.82
C ALA A 590 17.02 3.42 -44.55
N GLY A 591 17.19 2.60 -45.60
CA GLY A 591 17.90 1.30 -45.50
C GLY A 591 17.06 0.04 -45.74
N GLU A 592 15.98 0.09 -46.52
CA GLU A 592 15.08 -1.05 -46.80
C GLU A 592 15.78 -2.33 -47.27
N THR A 593 16.92 -2.23 -47.95
CA THR A 593 17.72 -3.39 -48.39
C THR A 593 18.52 -4.06 -47.27
N ALA A 594 18.95 -3.32 -46.23
CA ALA A 594 19.75 -3.88 -45.13
C ALA A 594 18.87 -4.55 -44.05
N VAL A 595 17.68 -3.99 -43.78
CA VAL A 595 16.74 -4.55 -42.79
C VAL A 595 16.04 -5.81 -43.31
N ALA A 596 15.82 -5.92 -44.63
CA ALA A 596 15.21 -7.10 -45.25
C ALA A 596 16.06 -8.38 -45.10
N ASP A 597 17.36 -8.25 -44.82
CA ASP A 597 18.30 -9.38 -44.74
C ASP A 597 18.55 -9.89 -43.31
N LEU A 598 17.94 -9.27 -42.29
CA LEU A 598 18.06 -9.68 -40.88
C LEU A 598 17.11 -10.84 -40.53
N PRO A 599 17.47 -11.72 -39.56
CA PRO A 599 16.52 -12.65 -38.94
C PRO A 599 15.35 -11.89 -38.32
N VAL A 600 14.15 -12.48 -38.38
CA VAL A 600 12.95 -11.89 -37.79
C VAL A 600 12.79 -12.39 -36.36
N VAL A 601 12.45 -11.51 -35.43
CA VAL A 601 11.94 -11.88 -34.10
C VAL A 601 10.52 -11.36 -33.94
N VAL A 602 9.58 -12.27 -33.68
CA VAL A 602 8.20 -11.94 -33.33
C VAL A 602 8.10 -11.88 -31.81
N VAL A 603 7.76 -10.72 -31.27
CA VAL A 603 7.58 -10.51 -29.82
C VAL A 603 6.09 -10.61 -29.51
N LEU A 604 5.72 -11.58 -28.67
CA LEU A 604 4.36 -11.82 -28.22
C LEU A 604 4.25 -11.40 -26.75
N PRO A 605 3.44 -10.38 -26.43
CA PRO A 605 3.27 -9.92 -25.05
C PRO A 605 2.44 -10.91 -24.22
N GLY A 606 2.48 -10.72 -22.90
CA GLY A 606 1.56 -11.34 -21.95
C GLY A 606 0.15 -10.76 -21.98
N VAL A 607 -0.70 -11.26 -21.08
CA VAL A 607 -2.03 -10.68 -20.83
C VAL A 607 -1.89 -9.21 -20.46
N MET A 608 -2.78 -8.35 -20.98
CA MET A 608 -2.74 -6.89 -20.76
C MET A 608 -1.48 -6.17 -21.28
N GLY A 609 -0.60 -6.86 -22.01
CA GLY A 609 0.63 -6.29 -22.55
C GLY A 609 0.51 -5.59 -23.91
N SER A 610 -0.72 -5.39 -24.41
CA SER A 610 -1.03 -4.58 -25.60
C SER A 610 -2.04 -3.49 -25.24
N HIS A 611 -1.89 -2.32 -25.83
CA HIS A 611 -2.89 -1.25 -25.76
C HIS A 611 -4.16 -1.67 -26.50
N LEU A 612 -5.31 -1.34 -25.92
CA LEU A 612 -6.62 -1.50 -26.56
C LEU A 612 -7.24 -0.13 -26.81
N HIS A 613 -7.78 0.06 -28.01
CA HIS A 613 -8.54 1.26 -28.33
C HIS A 613 -9.96 0.94 -28.79
N VAL A 614 -10.84 1.89 -28.56
CA VAL A 614 -12.25 1.85 -28.98
C VAL A 614 -12.43 2.84 -30.14
N ARG A 615 -13.17 2.44 -31.19
CA ARG A 615 -13.52 3.30 -32.35
C ARG A 615 -12.33 4.00 -33.03
N ARG A 616 -11.15 3.37 -32.98
CA ARG A 616 -9.89 3.85 -33.63
C ARG A 616 -9.39 5.23 -33.19
N ARG A 617 -9.80 5.74 -32.03
CA ARG A 617 -9.35 7.05 -31.53
C ARG A 617 -9.09 7.11 -30.03
N ASP A 618 -9.73 6.26 -29.22
CA ASP A 618 -9.66 6.34 -27.76
C ASP A 618 -8.87 5.16 -27.19
N ARG A 619 -7.68 5.42 -26.64
CA ARG A 619 -6.83 4.39 -26.02
C ARG A 619 -7.31 4.14 -24.60
N VAL A 620 -8.28 3.25 -24.43
CA VAL A 620 -8.83 2.95 -23.10
C VAL A 620 -7.84 2.18 -22.22
N TRP A 621 -7.04 1.26 -22.78
CA TRP A 621 -6.05 0.49 -22.02
C TRP A 621 -4.62 0.83 -22.48
N PHE A 622 -3.70 1.33 -21.65
CA PHE A 622 -3.86 1.80 -20.26
C PHE A 622 -3.85 3.34 -20.23
N ASP A 623 -5.02 3.98 -20.34
CA ASP A 623 -5.17 5.42 -20.04
C ASP A 623 -5.81 5.58 -18.65
N PRO A 624 -5.05 6.07 -17.65
CA PRO A 624 -5.56 6.26 -16.30
C PRO A 624 -6.76 7.18 -16.20
N LEU A 625 -6.90 8.19 -17.07
CA LEU A 625 -8.04 9.11 -17.06
C LEU A 625 -9.30 8.40 -17.56
N ASP A 626 -9.17 7.64 -18.64
CA ASP A 626 -10.30 6.85 -19.17
C ASP A 626 -10.70 5.75 -18.19
N ILE A 627 -9.73 5.00 -17.63
CA ILE A 627 -9.99 3.99 -16.59
C ILE A 627 -10.65 4.63 -15.37
N ALA A 628 -10.16 5.78 -14.90
CA ALA A 628 -10.75 6.49 -13.78
C ALA A 628 -12.19 6.92 -14.05
N SER A 629 -12.51 7.28 -15.31
CA SER A 629 -13.86 7.63 -15.73
C SER A 629 -14.78 6.43 -16.00
N GLY A 630 -14.34 5.20 -15.73
CA GLY A 630 -15.11 3.96 -15.94
C GLY A 630 -14.85 3.26 -17.28
N GLY A 631 -13.76 3.59 -17.99
CA GLY A 631 -13.43 3.06 -19.32
C GLY A 631 -13.33 1.54 -19.40
N LEU A 632 -13.19 0.82 -18.28
CA LEU A 632 -13.23 -0.64 -18.25
C LEU A 632 -14.52 -1.21 -18.84
N GLU A 633 -15.67 -0.53 -18.69
CA GLU A 633 -16.94 -0.95 -19.30
C GLU A 633 -16.92 -0.85 -20.83
N GLU A 634 -16.18 0.12 -21.38
CA GLU A 634 -16.04 0.32 -22.83
C GLU A 634 -15.24 -0.80 -23.49
N ILE A 635 -14.36 -1.46 -22.72
CA ILE A 635 -13.64 -2.65 -23.12
C ILE A 635 -14.24 -3.93 -22.50
N ALA A 636 -15.51 -3.92 -22.07
CA ALA A 636 -16.18 -5.16 -21.69
C ALA A 636 -16.26 -6.13 -22.88
N TRP A 637 -16.33 -7.43 -22.57
CA TRP A 637 -16.47 -8.46 -23.60
C TRP A 637 -17.80 -8.26 -24.38
N GLY A 638 -17.74 -8.34 -25.71
CA GLY A 638 -18.90 -8.10 -26.58
C GLY A 638 -19.08 -6.66 -27.06
N GLN A 639 -18.29 -5.71 -26.54
CA GLN A 639 -18.30 -4.34 -27.06
C GLN A 639 -17.73 -4.28 -28.49
N PRO A 640 -18.38 -3.54 -29.41
CA PRO A 640 -17.92 -3.42 -30.79
C PRO A 640 -16.67 -2.55 -30.91
N GLU A 641 -15.89 -2.74 -31.97
CA GLU A 641 -14.78 -1.86 -32.37
C GLU A 641 -13.64 -1.72 -31.36
N VAL A 642 -13.41 -2.73 -30.53
CA VAL A 642 -12.21 -2.81 -29.70
C VAL A 642 -11.12 -3.56 -30.46
N GLU A 643 -9.99 -2.90 -30.71
CA GLU A 643 -8.84 -3.45 -31.44
C GLU A 643 -7.55 -3.21 -30.65
N ALA A 644 -6.56 -4.09 -30.84
CA ALA A 644 -5.23 -3.90 -30.27
C ALA A 644 -4.34 -3.12 -31.25
N GLU A 645 -3.60 -2.14 -30.75
CA GLU A 645 -2.75 -1.26 -31.57
C GLU A 645 -1.26 -1.61 -31.46
N GLU A 646 -0.71 -1.52 -30.24
CA GLU A 646 0.72 -1.72 -30.03
C GLU A 646 1.01 -2.42 -28.69
N LEU A 647 2.23 -2.94 -28.55
CA LEU A 647 2.74 -3.47 -27.29
C LEU A 647 2.92 -2.34 -26.29
N PHE A 648 2.75 -2.65 -25.01
CA PHE A 648 2.95 -1.69 -23.94
C PHE A 648 4.44 -1.32 -23.83
N GLY A 649 4.79 -0.09 -24.22
CA GLY A 649 6.19 0.35 -24.37
C GLY A 649 7.00 0.25 -23.09
N MET A 650 6.36 0.43 -21.93
CA MET A 650 7.01 0.31 -20.61
C MET A 650 7.61 -1.08 -20.35
N PHE A 651 6.95 -2.15 -20.80
CA PHE A 651 7.44 -3.51 -20.53
C PHE A 651 8.30 -4.06 -21.67
N TYR A 652 7.99 -3.69 -22.92
CA TYR A 652 8.59 -4.33 -24.10
C TYR A 652 9.46 -3.39 -24.93
N GLY A 653 9.37 -2.07 -24.73
CA GLY A 653 9.98 -1.07 -25.61
C GLY A 653 11.51 -1.15 -25.66
N ASP A 654 12.16 -1.21 -24.49
CA ASP A 654 13.61 -1.28 -24.40
C ASP A 654 14.16 -2.60 -24.95
N LEU A 655 13.49 -3.73 -24.68
CA LEU A 655 13.83 -5.03 -25.24
C LEU A 655 13.68 -5.04 -26.76
N CYS A 656 12.59 -4.50 -27.29
CA CYS A 656 12.39 -4.38 -28.74
C CYS A 656 13.47 -3.49 -29.38
N ARG A 657 13.85 -2.39 -28.72
CA ARG A 657 14.92 -1.51 -29.20
C ARG A 657 16.28 -2.21 -29.19
N PHE A 658 16.56 -2.99 -28.15
CA PHE A 658 17.77 -3.81 -28.05
C PHE A 658 17.83 -4.86 -29.17
N LEU A 659 16.75 -5.61 -29.37
CA LEU A 659 16.66 -6.65 -30.41
C LEU A 659 16.72 -6.07 -31.83
N ALA A 660 16.24 -4.85 -32.04
CA ALA A 660 16.31 -4.18 -33.34
C ALA A 660 17.75 -3.94 -33.84
N ALA A 661 18.75 -4.02 -32.96
CA ALA A 661 20.15 -3.96 -33.36
C ALA A 661 20.63 -5.20 -34.14
N SER A 662 19.98 -6.36 -33.98
CA SER A 662 20.38 -7.62 -34.59
C SER A 662 19.28 -8.37 -35.35
N HIS A 663 18.02 -7.95 -35.18
CA HIS A 663 16.86 -8.61 -35.78
C HIS A 663 15.90 -7.57 -36.38
N ARG A 664 15.10 -8.02 -37.34
CA ARG A 664 13.86 -7.34 -37.71
C ARG A 664 12.81 -7.69 -36.64
N VAL A 665 12.41 -6.72 -35.84
CA VAL A 665 11.44 -6.92 -34.74
C VAL A 665 10.01 -6.75 -35.27
N GLU A 666 9.19 -7.79 -35.11
CA GLU A 666 7.76 -7.79 -35.41
C GLU A 666 6.99 -7.89 -34.09
N CYS A 667 6.34 -6.79 -33.69
CA CYS A 667 5.54 -6.75 -32.48
C CYS A 667 4.13 -7.30 -32.76
N PHE A 668 3.76 -8.43 -32.16
CA PHE A 668 2.43 -9.01 -32.32
C PHE A 668 1.50 -8.49 -31.23
N ALA A 669 0.99 -7.27 -31.41
CA ALA A 669 -0.06 -6.74 -30.54
C ALA A 669 -1.38 -7.48 -30.80
N TYR A 670 -2.05 -7.91 -29.72
CA TYR A 670 -3.30 -8.65 -29.83
C TYR A 670 -4.26 -8.29 -28.70
N ASP A 671 -5.55 -8.48 -28.97
CA ASP A 671 -6.60 -8.26 -27.99
C ASP A 671 -6.63 -9.42 -27.00
N TRP A 672 -5.97 -9.23 -25.87
CA TRP A 672 -5.77 -10.21 -24.82
C TRP A 672 -7.06 -10.65 -24.12
N ARG A 673 -8.21 -10.02 -24.41
CA ARG A 673 -9.52 -10.47 -23.91
C ARG A 673 -10.08 -11.63 -24.73
N GLN A 674 -9.63 -11.81 -25.97
CA GLN A 674 -10.18 -12.78 -26.91
C GLN A 674 -9.84 -14.24 -26.57
N PRO A 675 -10.68 -15.20 -26.98
CA PRO A 675 -10.38 -16.62 -26.95
C PRO A 675 -9.07 -17.00 -27.64
N LEU A 676 -8.35 -17.98 -27.08
CA LEU A 676 -7.04 -18.39 -27.60
C LEU A 676 -7.10 -19.02 -29.01
N ASP A 677 -8.21 -19.64 -29.40
CA ASP A 677 -8.36 -20.17 -30.77
C ASP A 677 -8.38 -19.05 -31.82
N VAL A 678 -9.04 -17.94 -31.51
CA VAL A 678 -9.03 -16.72 -32.34
C VAL A 678 -7.61 -16.12 -32.40
N LEU A 679 -6.95 -16.01 -31.25
CA LEU A 679 -5.58 -15.47 -31.18
C LEU A 679 -4.56 -16.36 -31.90
N GLY A 680 -4.72 -17.68 -31.80
CA GLY A 680 -3.90 -18.67 -32.50
C GLY A 680 -4.03 -18.59 -34.03
N GLU A 681 -5.25 -18.39 -34.55
CA GLU A 681 -5.47 -18.15 -35.99
C GLU A 681 -4.84 -16.84 -36.47
N ARG A 682 -4.95 -15.77 -35.67
CA ARG A 682 -4.33 -14.47 -35.98
C ARG A 682 -2.80 -14.56 -36.01
N LEU A 683 -2.21 -15.25 -35.04
CA LEU A 683 -0.77 -15.50 -35.04
C LEU A 683 -0.37 -16.31 -36.27
N ALA A 684 -1.11 -17.37 -36.60
CA ALA A 684 -0.82 -18.18 -37.78
C ALA A 684 -0.83 -17.35 -39.07
N ALA A 685 -1.79 -16.44 -39.23
CA ALA A 685 -1.84 -15.54 -40.39
C ALA A 685 -0.62 -14.60 -40.47
N LEU A 686 -0.16 -14.09 -39.32
CA LEU A 686 1.10 -13.33 -39.25
C LEU A 686 2.29 -14.19 -39.68
N LEU A 687 2.43 -15.38 -39.12
CA LEU A 687 3.57 -16.26 -39.38
C LEU A 687 3.60 -16.73 -40.83
N ASP A 688 2.45 -17.10 -41.42
CA ASP A 688 2.35 -17.48 -42.83
C ASP A 688 2.79 -16.33 -43.77
N ARG A 689 2.35 -15.10 -43.49
CA ARG A 689 2.85 -13.91 -44.20
C ARG A 689 4.36 -13.76 -44.08
N LEU A 690 4.93 -13.86 -42.87
CA LEU A 690 6.37 -13.74 -42.66
C LEU A 690 7.16 -14.86 -43.37
N LEU A 691 6.62 -16.07 -43.40
CA LEU A 691 7.22 -17.20 -44.12
C LEU A 691 7.33 -16.91 -45.64
N GLN A 692 6.36 -16.20 -46.21
CA GLN A 692 6.35 -15.81 -47.62
C GLN A 692 7.29 -14.61 -47.90
N GLU A 693 7.39 -13.67 -46.95
CA GLU A 693 8.20 -12.45 -47.09
C GLU A 693 9.71 -12.67 -46.97
N THR A 694 10.17 -13.68 -46.21
CA THR A 694 11.60 -13.90 -45.98
C THR A 694 11.98 -15.37 -45.90
N GLN A 695 13.20 -15.69 -46.33
CA GLN A 695 13.86 -16.98 -46.13
C GLN A 695 14.77 -17.01 -44.89
N LYS A 696 14.96 -15.86 -44.23
CA LYS A 696 15.76 -15.76 -43.00
C LYS A 696 15.06 -16.48 -41.83
N PRO A 697 15.81 -16.82 -40.76
CA PRO A 697 15.21 -17.45 -39.58
C PRO A 697 14.15 -16.54 -38.96
N ILE A 698 13.03 -17.14 -38.55
CA ILE A 698 11.98 -16.48 -37.77
C ILE A 698 12.04 -17.06 -36.36
N ARG A 699 12.12 -16.19 -35.36
CA ARG A 699 12.23 -16.55 -33.95
C ARG A 699 11.06 -15.96 -33.18
N LEU A 700 10.55 -16.68 -32.20
CA LEU A 700 9.42 -16.26 -31.36
C LEU A 700 9.94 -15.98 -29.96
N LEU A 701 9.66 -14.80 -29.44
CA LEU A 701 9.86 -14.45 -28.04
C LEU A 701 8.48 -14.22 -27.41
N ALA A 702 8.04 -15.19 -26.60
CA ALA A 702 6.68 -15.23 -26.08
C ALA A 702 6.69 -15.05 -24.56
N HIS A 703 6.12 -13.95 -24.08
CA HIS A 703 6.02 -13.65 -22.66
C HIS A 703 4.64 -14.07 -22.12
N SER A 704 4.60 -14.75 -20.97
CA SER A 704 3.39 -15.08 -20.24
C SER A 704 2.33 -15.73 -21.16
N MET A 705 1.11 -15.19 -21.22
CA MET A 705 0.02 -15.65 -22.10
C MET A 705 0.40 -15.73 -23.58
N GLY A 706 1.36 -14.93 -24.06
CA GLY A 706 1.86 -15.02 -25.43
C GLY A 706 2.37 -16.41 -25.80
N GLY A 707 2.93 -17.16 -24.85
CA GLY A 707 3.34 -18.55 -25.08
C GLY A 707 2.16 -19.50 -25.25
N LEU A 708 1.03 -19.22 -24.59
CA LEU A 708 -0.22 -19.96 -24.80
C LEU A 708 -0.83 -19.64 -26.18
N VAL A 709 -0.67 -18.42 -26.68
CA VAL A 709 -1.06 -18.05 -28.07
C VAL A 709 -0.25 -18.85 -29.09
N VAL A 710 1.06 -19.04 -28.87
CA VAL A 710 1.89 -19.91 -29.71
C VAL A 710 1.35 -21.35 -29.70
N ARG A 711 1.01 -21.88 -28.54
CA ARG A 711 0.43 -23.24 -28.42
C ARG A 711 -0.94 -23.35 -29.08
N ALA A 712 -1.78 -22.33 -28.95
CA ALA A 712 -3.05 -22.27 -29.65
C ALA A 712 -2.85 -22.25 -31.18
N CYS A 713 -1.84 -21.53 -31.68
CA CYS A 713 -1.45 -21.56 -33.10
C CYS A 713 -1.01 -22.96 -33.55
N ILE A 714 -0.29 -23.72 -32.72
CA ILE A 714 0.07 -25.12 -33.01
C ILE A 714 -1.19 -25.97 -33.21
N HIS A 715 -2.20 -25.83 -32.33
CA HIS A 715 -3.46 -26.59 -32.46
C HIS A 715 -4.33 -26.13 -33.64
N ARG A 716 -4.36 -24.82 -33.93
CA ARG A 716 -5.18 -24.25 -35.01
C ARG A 716 -4.59 -24.44 -36.40
N ARG A 717 -3.28 -24.21 -36.55
CA ARG A 717 -2.58 -24.15 -37.84
C ARG A 717 -1.21 -24.80 -37.75
N ARG A 718 -1.19 -26.07 -37.34
CA ARG A 718 0.02 -26.88 -37.18
C ARG A 718 1.01 -26.77 -38.36
N PRO A 719 0.59 -26.84 -39.64
CA PRO A 719 1.52 -26.77 -40.77
C PRO A 719 2.33 -25.47 -40.85
N VAL A 720 1.77 -24.33 -40.42
CA VAL A 720 2.47 -23.04 -40.41
C VAL A 720 3.59 -23.05 -39.37
N MET A 721 3.31 -23.59 -38.18
CA MET A 721 4.31 -23.74 -37.12
C MET A 721 5.38 -24.76 -37.50
N ASP A 722 5.01 -25.89 -38.10
CA ASP A 722 5.99 -26.89 -38.58
C ASP A 722 6.93 -26.27 -39.63
N ALA A 723 6.38 -25.51 -40.58
CA ALA A 723 7.16 -24.83 -41.62
C ALA A 723 8.11 -23.78 -41.04
N LEU A 724 7.69 -23.06 -39.99
CA LEU A 724 8.55 -22.11 -39.27
C LEU A 724 9.68 -22.82 -38.54
N MET A 725 9.35 -23.83 -37.74
CA MET A 725 10.34 -24.54 -36.90
C MET A 725 11.30 -25.37 -37.77
N ALA A 726 10.90 -25.84 -38.95
CA ALA A 726 11.81 -26.49 -39.90
C ALA A 726 12.92 -25.56 -40.43
N ARG A 727 12.83 -24.23 -40.27
CA ARG A 727 13.86 -23.30 -40.73
C ARG A 727 15.13 -23.38 -39.88
N PRO A 728 16.32 -23.48 -40.50
CA PRO A 728 17.58 -23.37 -39.78
C PRO A 728 17.65 -22.08 -38.95
N GLY A 729 17.93 -22.20 -37.66
CA GLY A 729 18.03 -21.05 -36.74
C GLY A 729 16.71 -20.49 -36.21
N ALA A 730 15.57 -21.11 -36.54
CA ALA A 730 14.30 -20.84 -35.87
C ALA A 730 14.39 -21.20 -34.37
N ARG A 731 13.64 -20.44 -33.55
CA ARG A 731 13.66 -20.60 -32.09
C ARG A 731 12.32 -20.18 -31.50
N LEU A 732 11.88 -20.87 -30.46
CA LEU A 732 10.85 -20.43 -29.55
C LEU A 732 11.48 -20.20 -28.17
N VAL A 733 11.41 -18.97 -27.67
CA VAL A 733 11.80 -18.63 -26.30
C VAL A 733 10.55 -18.20 -25.54
N MET A 734 10.19 -18.96 -24.52
CA MET A 734 9.06 -18.68 -23.62
C MET A 734 9.58 -18.05 -22.33
N LEU A 735 9.02 -16.91 -21.92
CA LEU A 735 9.33 -16.22 -20.67
C LEU A 735 8.12 -16.36 -19.74
N GLY A 736 8.25 -17.11 -18.65
CA GLY A 736 7.21 -17.23 -17.62
C GLY A 736 5.85 -17.71 -18.13
N THR A 737 5.76 -18.46 -19.24
CA THR A 737 4.47 -18.91 -19.77
C THR A 737 3.77 -19.88 -18.81
N PRO A 738 2.51 -19.60 -18.37
CA PRO A 738 1.77 -20.47 -17.47
C PRO A 738 1.17 -21.66 -18.22
N ASN A 739 2.02 -22.64 -18.55
CA ASN A 739 1.64 -23.76 -19.42
C ASN A 739 0.51 -24.63 -18.86
N GLN A 740 0.28 -24.61 -17.54
CA GLN A 740 -0.82 -25.31 -16.87
C GLN A 740 -1.79 -24.36 -16.16
N GLY A 741 -1.77 -23.06 -16.49
CA GLY A 741 -2.54 -22.02 -15.82
C GLY A 741 -1.90 -21.52 -14.52
N ALA A 742 -2.44 -20.49 -13.91
CA ALA A 742 -1.82 -19.79 -12.79
C ALA A 742 -2.85 -19.45 -11.70
N TYR A 743 -2.49 -19.74 -10.44
CA TYR A 743 -3.34 -19.42 -9.29
C TYR A 743 -3.47 -17.91 -9.04
N SER A 744 -2.57 -17.09 -9.58
CA SER A 744 -2.71 -15.63 -9.59
C SER A 744 -3.98 -15.15 -10.30
N MET A 745 -4.45 -15.86 -11.34
CA MET A 745 -5.74 -15.55 -11.96
C MET A 745 -6.91 -15.94 -11.03
N VAL A 746 -6.77 -17.01 -10.25
CA VAL A 746 -7.76 -17.38 -9.25
C VAL A 746 -7.83 -16.31 -8.15
N GLU A 747 -6.69 -15.87 -7.65
CA GLU A 747 -6.57 -14.76 -6.70
C GLU A 747 -7.20 -13.46 -7.22
N ASN A 748 -6.95 -13.11 -8.49
CA ASN A 748 -7.58 -11.95 -9.13
C ASN A 748 -9.12 -12.09 -9.13
N LEU A 749 -9.67 -13.22 -9.59
CA LEU A 749 -11.12 -13.42 -9.63
C LEU A 749 -11.76 -13.50 -8.23
N LEU A 750 -11.00 -13.81 -7.18
CA LEU A 750 -11.45 -13.72 -5.79
C LEU A 750 -11.35 -12.31 -5.19
N GLY A 751 -11.01 -11.28 -5.98
CA GLY A 751 -10.89 -9.90 -5.51
C GLY A 751 -9.65 -9.67 -4.63
N LYS A 752 -8.67 -10.58 -4.68
CA LYS A 752 -7.49 -10.59 -3.80
C LYS A 752 -6.21 -10.09 -4.47
N GLY A 753 -6.12 -10.15 -5.80
CA GLY A 753 -4.91 -9.77 -6.52
C GLY A 753 -4.65 -8.26 -6.54
N ASP A 754 -3.37 -7.88 -6.40
CA ASP A 754 -2.95 -6.48 -6.28
C ASP A 754 -3.23 -5.65 -7.54
N THR A 755 -3.08 -6.23 -8.74
CA THR A 755 -3.34 -5.53 -10.01
C THR A 755 -4.81 -5.12 -10.11
N LEU A 756 -5.74 -6.05 -9.83
CA LEU A 756 -7.16 -5.77 -9.85
C LEU A 756 -7.55 -4.73 -8.79
N ARG A 757 -7.02 -4.86 -7.57
CA ARG A 757 -7.28 -3.90 -6.49
C ARG A 757 -6.78 -2.50 -6.85
N SER A 758 -5.67 -2.41 -7.56
CA SER A 758 -5.15 -1.14 -8.07
C SER A 758 -6.08 -0.53 -9.12
N LEU A 759 -6.67 -1.34 -10.00
CA LEU A 759 -7.68 -0.89 -10.96
C LEU A 759 -8.94 -0.38 -10.27
N VAL A 760 -9.44 -1.09 -9.26
CA VAL A 760 -10.62 -0.66 -8.48
C VAL A 760 -10.37 0.65 -7.73
N ARG A 761 -9.13 0.94 -7.34
CA ARG A 761 -8.76 2.23 -6.74
C ARG A 761 -8.59 3.36 -7.75
N LEU A 762 -8.57 3.05 -9.04
CA LEU A 762 -8.52 4.03 -10.12
C LEU A 762 -9.94 4.33 -10.61
N ASP A 763 -10.76 3.31 -10.84
CA ASP A 763 -12.13 3.45 -11.34
C ASP A 763 -13.06 4.13 -10.31
N VAL A 764 -13.61 5.30 -10.67
CA VAL A 764 -14.51 6.07 -9.80
C VAL A 764 -15.98 5.80 -10.08
N ARG A 765 -16.28 5.01 -11.12
CA ARG A 765 -17.65 4.67 -11.54
C ARG A 765 -18.09 3.30 -11.07
N HIS A 766 -17.16 2.34 -11.04
CA HIS A 766 -17.47 0.95 -10.74
C HIS A 766 -16.98 0.53 -9.36
N ASP A 767 -17.78 -0.29 -8.67
CA ASP A 767 -17.31 -0.97 -7.46
C ASP A 767 -16.46 -2.22 -7.78
N MET A 768 -15.85 -2.81 -6.75
CA MET A 768 -15.03 -4.03 -6.90
C MET A 768 -15.78 -5.17 -7.61
N ARG A 769 -17.09 -5.35 -7.40
CA ARG A 769 -17.87 -6.42 -8.04
C ARG A 769 -18.05 -6.16 -9.52
N GLU A 770 -18.37 -4.92 -9.86
CA GLU A 770 -18.60 -4.52 -11.25
C GLU A 770 -17.31 -4.70 -12.06
N VAL A 771 -16.17 -4.26 -11.53
CA VAL A 771 -14.84 -4.49 -12.14
C VAL A 771 -14.54 -5.99 -12.26
N LEU A 772 -14.75 -6.77 -11.19
CA LEU A 772 -14.59 -8.22 -11.21
C LEU A 772 -15.47 -8.90 -12.26
N GLN A 773 -16.70 -8.44 -12.42
CA GLN A 773 -17.65 -8.99 -13.39
C GLN A 773 -17.20 -8.70 -14.83
N ILE A 774 -16.70 -7.49 -15.10
CA ILE A 774 -16.12 -7.12 -16.40
C ILE A 774 -14.93 -8.04 -16.73
N VAL A 775 -13.99 -8.17 -15.79
CA VAL A 775 -12.78 -9.01 -15.96
C VAL A 775 -13.14 -10.48 -16.16
N SER A 776 -14.17 -10.97 -15.45
CA SER A 776 -14.67 -12.34 -15.61
C SER A 776 -15.24 -12.64 -17.01
N GLY A 777 -15.55 -11.61 -17.79
CA GLY A 777 -15.94 -11.74 -19.19
C GLY A 777 -14.77 -11.96 -20.15
N PHE A 778 -13.52 -11.73 -19.76
CA PHE A 778 -12.38 -11.84 -20.68
C PHE A 778 -11.92 -13.29 -20.85
N ARG A 779 -12.21 -13.89 -22.01
CA ARG A 779 -11.90 -15.31 -22.27
C ARG A 779 -10.41 -15.61 -22.24
N GLY A 780 -9.59 -14.67 -22.74
CA GLY A 780 -8.14 -14.79 -22.63
C GLY A 780 -7.64 -14.77 -21.19
N ALA A 781 -8.28 -13.99 -20.30
CA ALA A 781 -7.96 -14.00 -18.87
C ALA A 781 -8.41 -15.32 -18.20
N LEU A 782 -9.64 -15.78 -18.48
CA LEU A 782 -10.16 -17.05 -17.95
C LEU A 782 -9.30 -18.25 -18.35
N GLN A 783 -8.66 -18.20 -19.52
CA GLN A 783 -7.74 -19.22 -19.99
C GLN A 783 -6.46 -19.36 -19.15
N LEU A 784 -6.14 -18.35 -18.35
CA LEU A 784 -5.04 -18.40 -17.39
C LEU A 784 -5.42 -19.15 -16.11
N LEU A 785 -6.67 -19.56 -15.92
CA LEU A 785 -7.04 -20.40 -14.78
C LEU A 785 -6.31 -21.75 -14.83
N PRO A 786 -5.98 -22.33 -13.66
CA PRO A 786 -5.35 -23.65 -13.58
C PRO A 786 -6.10 -24.69 -14.42
N LYS A 787 -5.36 -25.45 -15.21
CA LYS A 787 -5.88 -26.52 -16.05
C LYS A 787 -6.60 -27.57 -15.18
N PRO A 788 -7.75 -28.12 -15.61
CA PRO A 788 -8.42 -29.18 -14.86
C PRO A 788 -7.49 -30.36 -14.56
N GLY A 789 -7.43 -30.74 -13.28
CA GLY A 789 -6.58 -31.82 -12.77
C GLY A 789 -5.13 -31.43 -12.48
N PHE A 790 -4.70 -30.20 -12.77
CA PHE A 790 -3.40 -29.68 -12.32
C PHE A 790 -3.45 -29.42 -10.81
N VAL A 791 -2.44 -29.92 -10.09
CA VAL A 791 -2.22 -29.66 -8.67
C VAL A 791 -0.81 -29.12 -8.53
N ASP A 792 -0.70 -27.91 -7.97
CA ASP A 792 0.58 -27.24 -7.81
C ASP A 792 1.31 -27.68 -6.53
N CYS A 793 2.61 -27.40 -6.47
CA CYS A 793 3.45 -27.72 -5.32
C CYS A 793 3.44 -26.61 -4.27
N PHE A 794 3.24 -26.99 -3.01
CA PHE A 794 3.60 -26.16 -1.85
C PHE A 794 4.87 -26.73 -1.22
N GLN A 795 5.70 -25.88 -0.61
CA GLN A 795 7.01 -26.29 -0.08
C GLN A 795 6.91 -27.57 0.78
N GLY A 796 7.51 -28.66 0.29
CA GLY A 796 7.53 -29.96 0.97
C GLY A 796 6.20 -30.72 1.02
N GLN A 797 5.12 -30.22 0.42
CA GLN A 797 3.81 -30.88 0.39
C GLN A 797 3.23 -30.92 -1.04
N PRO A 798 2.94 -32.11 -1.60
CA PRO A 798 2.40 -32.24 -2.95
C PRO A 798 0.93 -31.78 -3.11
N ASP A 799 0.27 -31.35 -2.03
CA ASP A 799 -1.12 -30.87 -1.96
C ASP A 799 -1.19 -29.34 -1.69
N GLY A 800 -0.36 -28.57 -2.42
CA GLY A 800 -0.38 -27.10 -2.34
C GLY A 800 -1.72 -26.50 -2.72
N GLY A 801 -2.39 -27.11 -3.70
CA GLY A 801 -3.84 -27.03 -3.86
C GLY A 801 -4.51 -28.25 -3.24
N LEU A 802 -5.62 -28.05 -2.52
CA LEU A 802 -6.52 -29.16 -2.22
C LEU A 802 -6.92 -29.83 -3.55
N GLY A 803 -6.71 -31.14 -3.68
CA GLY A 803 -7.18 -31.88 -4.84
C GLY A 803 -8.70 -31.73 -5.03
N GLY A 804 -9.17 -31.71 -6.28
CA GLY A 804 -10.59 -31.57 -6.59
C GLY A 804 -11.11 -30.13 -6.72
N GLN A 805 -10.22 -29.15 -6.90
CA GLN A 805 -10.60 -27.79 -7.29
C GLN A 805 -11.05 -27.77 -8.76
N SER A 806 -12.32 -27.44 -8.99
CA SER A 806 -12.93 -27.39 -10.32
C SER A 806 -13.13 -25.94 -10.79
N PHE A 807 -12.06 -25.22 -11.10
CA PHE A 807 -12.15 -23.82 -11.54
C PHE A 807 -12.91 -23.64 -12.86
N GLU A 808 -13.03 -24.71 -13.64
CA GLU A 808 -13.82 -24.76 -14.87
C GLU A 808 -15.34 -24.77 -14.63
N ARG A 809 -15.79 -24.86 -13.37
CA ARG A 809 -17.20 -24.92 -13.00
C ARG A 809 -17.69 -23.61 -12.41
N ALA A 810 -18.81 -23.09 -12.94
CA ALA A 810 -19.44 -21.88 -12.43
C ALA A 810 -19.90 -22.01 -10.96
N GLU A 811 -20.31 -23.22 -10.53
CA GLU A 811 -20.76 -23.43 -9.16
C GLU A 811 -19.64 -23.23 -8.13
N THR A 812 -18.39 -23.54 -8.49
CA THR A 812 -17.22 -23.33 -7.62
C THR A 812 -17.06 -21.86 -7.25
N TRP A 813 -17.19 -20.96 -8.22
CA TRP A 813 -17.09 -19.51 -7.99
C TRP A 813 -18.24 -18.97 -7.14
N GLN A 814 -19.45 -19.50 -7.32
CA GLN A 814 -20.62 -19.14 -6.51
C GLN A 814 -20.46 -19.56 -5.04
N ASP A 815 -19.94 -20.78 -4.80
CA ASP A 815 -19.62 -21.26 -3.45
C ASP A 815 -18.49 -20.43 -2.81
N TYR A 816 -17.43 -20.18 -3.57
CA TYR A 816 -16.27 -19.41 -3.12
C TYR A 816 -16.64 -18.01 -2.68
N ARG A 817 -17.55 -17.34 -3.39
CA ARG A 817 -18.02 -16.01 -3.03
C ARG A 817 -18.49 -15.91 -1.57
N GLN A 818 -19.16 -16.93 -1.03
CA GLN A 818 -19.65 -16.91 0.35
C GLN A 818 -18.51 -17.01 1.38
N LYS A 819 -17.40 -17.59 0.96
CA LYS A 819 -16.21 -17.90 1.76
C LYS A 819 -15.10 -16.84 1.62
N VAL A 820 -15.23 -15.91 0.66
CA VAL A 820 -14.32 -14.76 0.51
C VAL A 820 -14.64 -13.72 1.58
N LYS A 821 -13.69 -13.53 2.48
CA LYS A 821 -13.71 -12.49 3.52
C LYS A 821 -12.64 -11.46 3.20
N ASP A 822 -13.00 -10.19 3.13
CA ASP A 822 -12.04 -9.13 2.85
C ASP A 822 -12.26 -7.91 3.72
N PHE A 823 -11.16 -7.48 4.33
CA PHE A 823 -11.17 -6.36 5.26
C PHE A 823 -11.30 -5.00 4.55
N TRP A 824 -10.72 -4.86 3.36
CA TRP A 824 -10.56 -3.59 2.66
C TRP A 824 -11.72 -3.29 1.72
N PHE A 825 -12.16 -4.30 0.98
CA PHE A 825 -13.18 -4.16 -0.07
C PHE A 825 -14.53 -4.74 0.35
N GLY A 826 -14.60 -5.34 1.54
CA GLY A 826 -15.78 -5.98 2.11
C GLY A 826 -15.91 -7.47 1.73
N ASP A 827 -16.82 -8.16 2.41
CA ASP A 827 -17.04 -9.58 2.19
C ASP A 827 -17.73 -9.91 0.86
N GLY A 828 -17.44 -11.10 0.32
CA GLY A 828 -18.11 -11.64 -0.87
C GLY A 828 -17.81 -10.90 -2.17
N GLN A 829 -16.71 -10.17 -2.20
CA GLN A 829 -16.16 -9.51 -3.40
C GLN A 829 -15.39 -10.53 -4.23
N SER A 830 -16.10 -11.25 -5.09
CA SER A 830 -15.56 -12.27 -5.99
C SER A 830 -16.33 -12.26 -7.29
N ALA A 831 -15.63 -12.53 -8.39
CA ALA A 831 -16.24 -12.80 -9.68
C ALA A 831 -17.08 -14.08 -9.65
N THR A 832 -18.10 -14.12 -10.49
CA THR A 832 -18.95 -15.30 -10.72
C THR A 832 -19.12 -15.50 -12.24
N PRO A 833 -18.08 -15.94 -12.96
CA PRO A 833 -18.17 -16.20 -14.39
C PRO A 833 -19.23 -17.27 -14.68
N SER A 834 -19.97 -17.13 -15.78
CA SER A 834 -20.94 -18.14 -16.18
C SER A 834 -20.25 -19.35 -16.85
N GLN A 835 -20.93 -20.49 -16.89
CA GLN A 835 -20.35 -21.72 -17.44
C GLN A 835 -19.92 -21.56 -18.90
N ALA A 836 -20.68 -20.81 -19.71
CA ALA A 836 -20.32 -20.55 -21.10
C ALA A 836 -18.99 -19.78 -21.23
N GLU A 837 -18.71 -18.86 -20.30
CA GLU A 837 -17.48 -18.06 -20.30
C GLU A 837 -16.28 -18.91 -19.90
N LEU A 838 -16.44 -19.76 -18.89
CA LEU A 838 -15.44 -20.73 -18.46
C LEU A 838 -15.16 -21.76 -19.56
N ASP A 839 -16.20 -22.23 -20.25
CA ASP A 839 -16.07 -23.14 -21.37
C ASP A 839 -15.29 -22.47 -22.51
N GLU A 840 -15.66 -21.27 -22.94
CA GLU A 840 -14.91 -20.53 -23.97
C GLU A 840 -13.46 -20.22 -23.53
N GLY A 841 -13.28 -19.85 -22.26
CA GLY A 841 -11.98 -19.56 -21.65
C GLY A 841 -11.10 -20.80 -21.47
N SER A 842 -11.63 -22.01 -21.47
CA SER A 842 -10.84 -23.24 -21.26
C SER A 842 -10.50 -23.99 -22.55
N TRP A 843 -10.56 -23.32 -23.71
CA TRP A 843 -10.43 -23.97 -25.01
C TRP A 843 -9.11 -24.73 -25.17
N LEU A 844 -7.97 -24.13 -24.81
CA LEU A 844 -6.65 -24.76 -24.96
C LEU A 844 -6.52 -26.00 -24.07
N TRP A 845 -7.03 -25.93 -22.84
CA TRP A 845 -7.02 -27.04 -21.89
C TRP A 845 -7.75 -28.27 -22.42
N ARG A 846 -8.85 -28.08 -23.16
CA ARG A 846 -9.55 -29.18 -23.84
C ARG A 846 -8.73 -29.79 -24.97
N GLN A 847 -7.90 -29.00 -25.67
CA GLN A 847 -7.03 -29.52 -26.73
C GLN A 847 -5.86 -30.33 -26.16
N ASP A 848 -5.32 -29.92 -25.02
CA ASP A 848 -4.20 -30.63 -24.38
C ASP A 848 -4.65 -31.92 -23.67
N GLY A 849 -5.90 -31.98 -23.21
CA GLY A 849 -6.45 -33.13 -22.51
C GLY A 849 -5.89 -33.29 -21.08
N ALA A 850 -5.90 -34.51 -20.54
CA ALA A 850 -5.45 -34.77 -19.16
C ALA A 850 -3.93 -34.68 -18.93
N PRO A 851 -3.05 -35.12 -19.84
CA PRO A 851 -1.60 -35.11 -19.62
C PRO A 851 -1.00 -33.71 -19.37
N THR A 852 0.24 -33.69 -18.89
CA THR A 852 1.07 -32.49 -18.90
C THR A 852 1.22 -32.02 -20.36
N PRO A 853 1.06 -30.72 -20.63
CA PRO A 853 1.25 -30.19 -21.97
C PRO A 853 2.62 -30.53 -22.54
N ALA A 854 2.68 -30.72 -23.85
CA ALA A 854 3.91 -30.97 -24.58
C ALA A 854 3.95 -30.12 -25.84
N LEU A 855 5.12 -29.56 -26.17
CA LEU A 855 5.37 -29.10 -27.53
C LEU A 855 5.54 -30.32 -28.44
N PRO A 856 5.39 -30.17 -29.76
CA PRO A 856 5.80 -31.20 -30.69
C PRO A 856 7.27 -31.59 -30.52
N LYS A 857 7.56 -32.89 -30.59
CA LYS A 857 8.91 -33.42 -30.31
C LYS A 857 9.96 -32.85 -31.26
N GLU A 858 9.58 -32.54 -32.49
CA GLU A 858 10.47 -31.95 -33.50
C GLU A 858 11.00 -30.56 -33.07
N TYR A 859 10.31 -29.88 -32.16
CA TYR A 859 10.65 -28.51 -31.73
C TYR A 859 11.60 -28.49 -30.53
N GLU A 860 11.90 -29.64 -29.94
CA GLU A 860 12.60 -29.74 -28.65
C GLU A 860 13.91 -28.95 -28.65
N GLN A 861 14.79 -29.20 -29.63
CA GLN A 861 16.10 -28.54 -29.74
C GLN A 861 16.02 -27.03 -30.04
N GLN A 862 14.86 -26.54 -30.47
CA GLN A 862 14.62 -25.15 -30.85
C GLN A 862 13.78 -24.40 -29.81
N SER A 863 13.37 -25.06 -28.74
CA SER A 863 12.50 -24.48 -27.72
C SER A 863 13.27 -24.27 -26.42
N VAL A 864 13.13 -23.07 -25.86
CA VAL A 864 13.75 -22.64 -24.61
C VAL A 864 12.66 -22.07 -23.71
N TYR A 865 12.74 -22.36 -22.42
CA TYR A 865 11.88 -21.75 -21.41
C TYR A 865 12.73 -21.04 -20.35
N VAL A 866 12.31 -19.84 -19.96
CA VAL A 866 12.92 -19.03 -18.91
C VAL A 866 11.91 -18.83 -17.78
N PHE A 867 12.22 -19.35 -16.60
CA PHE A 867 11.49 -19.12 -15.36
C PHE A 867 11.93 -17.80 -14.72
N GLY A 868 10.99 -17.03 -14.19
CA GLY A 868 11.32 -15.95 -13.25
C GLY A 868 11.47 -16.45 -11.82
N VAL A 869 11.84 -15.52 -10.94
CA VAL A 869 12.07 -15.79 -9.52
C VAL A 869 11.46 -14.66 -8.69
N ALA A 870 10.60 -15.02 -7.74
CA ALA A 870 10.03 -14.13 -6.75
C ALA A 870 9.96 -14.84 -5.38
N ARG A 871 9.82 -14.05 -4.31
CA ARG A 871 9.75 -14.59 -2.93
C ARG A 871 8.46 -15.35 -2.66
N ASN A 872 7.38 -15.02 -3.34
CA ASN A 872 6.09 -15.66 -3.16
C ASN A 872 5.34 -15.69 -4.48
N THR A 873 4.76 -16.84 -4.82
CA THR A 873 3.97 -17.09 -6.03
C THR A 873 2.72 -17.87 -5.65
N PRO A 874 1.50 -17.41 -5.95
CA PRO A 874 0.29 -18.16 -5.65
C PRO A 874 0.32 -19.56 -6.28
N CYS A 875 0.01 -20.58 -5.48
CA CYS A 875 0.06 -21.99 -5.89
C CYS A 875 -1.15 -22.81 -5.41
N GLY A 876 -2.11 -22.21 -4.71
CA GLY A 876 -3.22 -22.98 -4.18
C GLY A 876 -4.26 -22.19 -3.41
N ILE A 877 -5.36 -22.89 -3.11
CA ILE A 877 -6.41 -22.44 -2.19
C ILE A 877 -6.70 -23.55 -1.19
N ARG A 878 -6.91 -23.17 0.07
CA ARG A 878 -7.36 -24.04 1.15
C ARG A 878 -8.63 -23.47 1.77
N GLU A 879 -9.51 -24.34 2.24
CA GLU A 879 -10.63 -23.93 3.07
C GLU A 879 -10.27 -24.16 4.53
N GLU A 880 -10.25 -23.10 5.33
CA GLU A 880 -10.00 -23.14 6.76
C GLU A 880 -11.16 -22.45 7.48
N LYS A 881 -11.89 -23.17 8.34
CA LYS A 881 -13.00 -22.64 9.16
C LYS A 881 -14.08 -21.92 8.34
N GLY A 882 -14.43 -22.46 7.16
CA GLY A 882 -15.45 -21.88 6.28
C GLY A 882 -14.99 -20.64 5.49
N ARG A 883 -13.67 -20.42 5.38
CA ARG A 883 -13.07 -19.32 4.63
C ARG A 883 -12.03 -19.82 3.66
N LEU A 884 -11.86 -19.10 2.55
CA LEU A 884 -10.79 -19.38 1.60
C LEU A 884 -9.48 -18.73 2.08
N LYS A 885 -8.42 -19.53 2.05
CA LYS A 885 -7.05 -19.12 2.30
C LYS A 885 -6.23 -19.38 1.05
N LEU A 886 -5.62 -18.33 0.53
CA LEU A 886 -4.67 -18.43 -0.58
C LEU A 886 -3.34 -18.96 -0.06
N VAL A 887 -2.68 -19.79 -0.86
CA VAL A 887 -1.39 -20.41 -0.54
C VAL A 887 -0.40 -20.03 -1.61
N GLY A 888 0.84 -19.72 -1.22
CA GLY A 888 1.92 -19.36 -2.13
C GLY A 888 3.21 -20.11 -1.87
N THR A 889 4.15 -20.02 -2.80
CA THR A 889 5.45 -20.72 -2.82
C THR A 889 6.57 -19.81 -3.29
N THR A 890 7.79 -20.04 -2.82
CA THR A 890 9.02 -19.39 -3.35
C THR A 890 9.41 -19.91 -4.74
N GLN A 891 8.79 -20.98 -5.22
CA GLN A 891 9.12 -21.65 -6.47
C GLN A 891 8.32 -21.09 -7.65
N GLY A 892 8.55 -19.82 -7.97
CA GLY A 892 7.87 -19.16 -9.08
C GLY A 892 8.32 -17.72 -9.26
N ASP A 893 7.64 -16.99 -10.14
CA ASP A 893 7.97 -15.62 -10.52
C ASP A 893 6.99 -14.56 -9.98
N GLY A 894 6.15 -14.93 -9.02
CA GLY A 894 5.10 -14.06 -8.46
C GLY A 894 3.75 -14.24 -9.13
N THR A 895 3.72 -14.78 -10.34
CA THR A 895 2.47 -15.08 -11.08
C THR A 895 2.36 -16.56 -11.42
N VAL A 896 3.46 -17.17 -11.85
CA VAL A 896 3.55 -18.51 -12.42
C VAL A 896 4.57 -19.33 -11.62
N THR A 897 4.11 -20.44 -11.06
CA THR A 897 4.99 -21.40 -10.39
C THR A 897 5.88 -22.10 -11.39
N TRP A 898 7.06 -22.55 -10.97
CA TRP A 898 7.94 -23.33 -11.84
C TRP A 898 7.26 -24.62 -12.31
N ALA A 899 6.42 -25.23 -11.48
CA ALA A 899 5.64 -26.42 -11.83
C ALA A 899 4.59 -26.12 -12.92
N SER A 900 3.86 -25.02 -12.81
CA SER A 900 2.92 -24.58 -13.86
C SER A 900 3.64 -24.25 -15.17
N GLY A 901 4.81 -23.63 -15.08
CA GLY A 901 5.62 -23.29 -16.24
C GLY A 901 6.17 -24.50 -17.01
N ARG A 902 6.27 -25.68 -16.37
CA ARG A 902 6.76 -26.89 -17.04
C ARG A 902 5.86 -27.32 -18.20
N ILE A 903 6.51 -27.71 -19.28
CA ILE A 903 5.93 -28.24 -20.50
C ILE A 903 6.94 -29.21 -21.11
N ASP A 904 6.48 -30.35 -21.62
CA ASP A 904 7.34 -31.37 -22.21
C ASP A 904 7.85 -30.95 -23.60
N ASN A 905 8.92 -31.62 -24.05
CA ASN A 905 9.61 -31.36 -25.33
C ASN A 905 10.15 -29.93 -25.47
N VAL A 906 10.76 -29.40 -24.40
CA VAL A 906 11.57 -28.18 -24.41
C VAL A 906 13.02 -28.54 -24.15
N GLY A 907 13.93 -28.10 -25.03
CA GLY A 907 15.32 -28.53 -25.01
C GLY A 907 16.17 -27.89 -23.91
N SER A 908 15.78 -26.72 -23.38
CA SER A 908 16.52 -26.07 -22.29
C SER A 908 15.64 -25.20 -21.41
N TYR A 909 15.96 -25.19 -20.12
CA TYR A 909 15.32 -24.36 -19.10
C TYR A 909 16.36 -23.47 -18.41
N TYR A 910 15.97 -22.23 -18.17
CA TYR A 910 16.78 -21.23 -17.47
C TYR A 910 15.97 -20.54 -16.37
N TYR A 911 16.66 -19.94 -15.41
CA TYR A 911 16.09 -19.14 -14.33
C TYR A 911 16.69 -17.73 -14.40
N MET A 912 15.80 -16.75 -14.36
CA MET A 912 16.08 -15.32 -14.44
C MET A 912 15.67 -14.67 -13.12
N PRO A 913 16.59 -14.00 -12.40
CA PRO A 913 16.32 -13.26 -11.16
C PRO A 913 15.45 -12.01 -11.37
N ALA A 914 14.24 -12.18 -11.89
CA ALA A 914 13.26 -11.14 -12.13
C ALA A 914 11.84 -11.70 -11.87
N GLN A 915 10.96 -10.83 -11.38
CA GLN A 915 9.54 -11.15 -11.21
C GLN A 915 8.83 -11.19 -12.57
N HIS A 916 7.62 -11.75 -12.61
CA HIS A 916 6.89 -12.06 -13.84
C HIS A 916 6.80 -10.90 -14.84
N GLY A 917 6.29 -9.75 -14.39
CA GLY A 917 6.13 -8.56 -15.25
C GLY A 917 7.46 -7.95 -15.72
N ASP A 918 8.54 -8.22 -14.99
CA ASP A 918 9.86 -7.63 -15.21
C ASP A 918 10.77 -8.48 -16.12
N LEU A 919 10.37 -9.71 -16.44
CA LEU A 919 11.08 -10.60 -17.37
C LEU A 919 11.46 -9.91 -18.69
N PRO A 920 10.55 -9.17 -19.38
CA PRO A 920 10.91 -8.44 -20.59
C PRO A 920 11.58 -7.07 -20.34
N SER A 921 11.34 -6.41 -19.20
CA SER A 921 11.77 -5.03 -18.96
C SER A 921 13.14 -4.92 -18.28
N THR A 922 13.62 -5.99 -17.62
CA THR A 922 14.91 -5.98 -16.91
C THR A 922 16.09 -5.95 -17.88
N GLY A 923 16.56 -4.74 -18.18
CA GLY A 923 17.58 -4.46 -19.20
C GLY A 923 18.91 -5.22 -19.02
N GLU A 924 19.27 -5.56 -17.78
CA GLU A 924 20.48 -6.33 -17.46
C GLU A 924 20.55 -7.67 -18.21
N TYR A 925 19.40 -8.29 -18.48
CA TYR A 925 19.34 -9.62 -19.09
C TYR A 925 18.96 -9.62 -20.57
N HIS A 926 18.75 -8.46 -21.21
CA HIS A 926 18.47 -8.38 -22.65
C HIS A 926 19.53 -9.09 -23.52
N PRO A 927 20.85 -8.99 -23.21
CA PRO A 927 21.87 -9.78 -23.92
C PRO A 927 21.65 -11.30 -23.82
N ALA A 928 21.29 -11.79 -22.64
CA ALA A 928 21.04 -13.22 -22.42
C ALA A 928 19.83 -13.71 -23.24
N LEU A 929 18.75 -12.92 -23.29
CA LEU A 929 17.59 -13.24 -24.12
C LEU A 929 17.93 -13.27 -25.61
N ALA A 930 18.79 -12.36 -26.09
CA ALA A 930 19.27 -12.38 -27.47
C ALA A 930 20.15 -13.60 -27.78
N GLU A 931 21.01 -14.03 -26.85
CA GLU A 931 21.80 -15.26 -26.96
C GLU A 931 20.90 -16.50 -27.06
N LEU A 932 19.84 -16.57 -26.25
CA LEU A 932 18.85 -17.65 -26.30
C LEU A 932 18.12 -17.68 -27.66
N LEU A 933 17.70 -16.52 -28.17
CA LEU A 933 17.10 -16.42 -29.50
C LEU A 933 18.07 -16.87 -30.59
N HIS A 934 19.35 -16.50 -30.47
CA HIS A 934 20.37 -16.83 -31.47
C HIS A 934 20.78 -18.31 -31.43
N SER A 935 21.27 -18.78 -30.30
CA SER A 935 21.94 -20.07 -30.13
C SER A 935 21.14 -21.11 -29.34
N GLY A 936 20.13 -20.68 -28.59
CA GLY A 936 19.38 -21.54 -27.66
C GLY A 936 20.07 -21.73 -26.31
N ALA A 937 21.24 -21.11 -26.12
CA ALA A 937 22.01 -21.20 -24.90
C ALA A 937 22.57 -19.85 -24.46
N THR A 938 22.68 -19.68 -23.15
CA THR A 938 23.34 -18.53 -22.52
C THR A 938 24.08 -19.00 -21.27
N GLY A 939 25.17 -18.30 -20.94
CA GLY A 939 25.89 -18.46 -19.67
C GLY A 939 25.48 -17.44 -18.60
N ALA A 940 24.67 -16.44 -18.96
CA ALA A 940 24.27 -15.34 -18.08
C ALA A 940 23.02 -15.65 -17.22
N LEU A 941 22.34 -16.77 -17.49
CA LEU A 941 21.20 -17.25 -16.70
C LEU A 941 21.49 -18.59 -16.05
N LEU A 942 20.87 -18.83 -14.90
CA LEU A 942 21.03 -20.07 -14.15
C LEU A 942 20.30 -21.22 -14.86
N ARG A 943 20.86 -22.43 -14.80
CA ARG A 943 20.23 -23.67 -15.33
C ARG A 943 19.54 -24.50 -14.24
N SER A 944 19.69 -24.08 -12.99
CA SER A 944 19.09 -24.72 -11.82
C SER A 944 18.44 -23.65 -10.95
N PRO A 945 17.42 -24.01 -10.16
CA PRO A 945 16.81 -23.09 -9.20
C PRO A 945 17.86 -22.42 -8.29
N PRO A 946 17.69 -21.14 -7.92
CA PRO A 946 18.53 -20.46 -6.93
C PRO A 946 18.52 -21.18 -5.56
N ALA A 947 19.65 -21.17 -4.85
CA ALA A 947 19.84 -21.90 -3.59
C ALA A 947 19.04 -21.32 -2.39
N ASP A 948 18.73 -20.02 -2.41
CA ASP A 948 17.99 -19.32 -1.34
C ASP A 948 16.46 -19.55 -1.40
N CYS A 949 16.00 -20.49 -2.24
CA CYS A 949 14.58 -20.79 -2.45
C CYS A 949 14.13 -22.14 -1.86
N ALA A 950 15.00 -22.84 -1.10
CA ALA A 950 14.75 -24.17 -0.54
C ALA A 950 14.19 -24.16 0.89
#